data_AF-A0A2D6YW29-F1
#
_entry.id   AF-A0A2D6YW29-F1
#
_cell.length_a   1.000
_cell.length_b   1.000
_cell.length_c   1.000
_cell.angle_alpha   90.00
_cell.angle_beta   90.00
_cell.angle_gamma   90.00
#
_symmetry.space_group_name_H-M   'P 1'
#
loop_
_entity.id
_entity.type
_entity.pdbx_description
1 polymer ?
#
loop_
_entity_poly.entity_id
_entity_poly.type
_entity_poly.pdbx_seq_one_letter_code
_entity_poly.pdbx_strand_id
1 'polypeptide(L)'
;MPPLAPTLPIDHNGAMNTLPQGLPQLASLLCLLIPSAISARADVTVPSVFSDHMVLQRDLPLPIWGTADPGEVIAVTFGPQSRSAQADADGRWRVELDPMEASATPRELFIKGANEIRIKDVLVGEVWVCGGQSNMEWTVDGSDGPARERAGADRPTLRLIKAPRITSNVPRTDIDARWTVCTPETVGGFTAVGYAFGRELQDALDVPVGLLSINWGGTRIEPWISSRSLLASELSRDRMRGMEAERLAFESMSEADRFDRDQIRRNEHARSVASYLDRQQEKDPGTRGRWMLQDIDSTDWGTVRLPRLWRDTDSSLANFDGSVWYRRAIEVPEDWADRNLLLELGPIDDSDIVWFNGVRIASSVEAWPGPRRYRVPAGIVKPGDAMITVMVIDAGGAGGIPGPANLMKIGPIDRMATTTASIPLAGEWGWRRGGEHVGARPRPAPVSERKPGTNPTDYAALHNGMISPFTPFAVRGAIWYQGESNAGEPDRYRAFLPMLIDDWKRSFERENLPFGIVQLAAFKAARDDLPAEGDWALLRDAQAAAAHELPQVGLVVTTDIGDATDIHPRNKREVGRRMSLWALADVYGRSIAGSESPRAELISRVDGPDGVKAFRITVDESGGRLKTTSEGPPQGFAVSGPSGRFRWAEARFDPDGRSVVVWSPDIPNPVGVCFAWQNNPVRANVTNELGLPLVPFRVDVP
;
A
#
# COMPACT_ATOMS: atom_id res chain seq x y z
N MET A 1 12.53 57.83 -45.67
CA MET A 1 12.95 57.81 -47.10
C MET A 1 12.92 56.35 -47.59
N PRO A 2 12.85 56.09 -48.91
CA PRO A 2 12.12 54.94 -49.46
C PRO A 2 13.03 54.05 -50.37
N PRO A 3 12.56 53.47 -51.49
CA PRO A 3 11.59 52.38 -51.67
C PRO A 3 12.20 51.18 -52.45
N LEU A 4 11.42 50.13 -52.79
CA LEU A 4 11.03 49.78 -54.18
C LEU A 4 10.34 48.42 -54.34
N ALA A 5 9.55 48.30 -55.42
CA ALA A 5 8.96 47.06 -55.95
C ALA A 5 9.68 46.65 -57.26
N PRO A 6 9.19 45.64 -58.01
CA PRO A 6 8.35 45.98 -59.17
C PRO A 6 7.17 45.02 -59.43
N THR A 7 6.41 45.25 -60.52
CA THR A 7 5.07 44.68 -60.77
C THR A 7 4.75 44.40 -62.25
N LEU A 8 3.87 43.39 -62.49
CA LEU A 8 2.90 43.28 -63.61
C LEU A 8 3.46 43.13 -65.06
N PRO A 9 2.64 42.92 -66.12
CA PRO A 9 1.16 42.81 -66.27
C PRO A 9 0.71 41.35 -66.65
N ILE A 10 -0.45 40.96 -67.25
CA ILE A 10 -1.52 41.61 -68.06
C ILE A 10 -2.92 40.97 -67.76
N ASP A 11 -3.98 41.73 -68.08
CA ASP A 11 -5.43 41.47 -68.16
C ASP A 11 -5.90 40.34 -69.13
N HIS A 12 -7.18 39.88 -69.26
CA HIS A 12 -8.50 40.54 -69.04
C HIS A 12 -9.74 39.57 -68.96
N ASN A 13 -10.82 40.05 -68.31
CA ASN A 13 -12.28 39.86 -68.58
C ASN A 13 -13.13 38.55 -68.37
N GLY A 14 -14.25 38.72 -67.62
CA GLY A 14 -15.54 37.99 -67.75
C GLY A 14 -15.98 37.13 -66.54
N ALA A 15 -17.23 37.14 -66.02
CA ALA A 15 -18.37 38.05 -66.25
C ALA A 15 -19.47 37.98 -65.13
N MET A 16 -19.96 39.17 -64.70
CA MET A 16 -21.34 39.56 -64.30
C MET A 16 -22.14 38.97 -63.09
N ASN A 17 -22.97 39.88 -62.52
CA ASN A 17 -24.26 39.71 -61.79
C ASN A 17 -24.29 39.19 -60.33
N THR A 18 -25.13 39.70 -59.40
CA THR A 18 -25.72 41.06 -59.13
C THR A 18 -26.35 41.04 -57.72
N LEU A 19 -26.37 42.18 -57.00
CA LEU A 19 -27.07 42.33 -55.70
C LEU A 19 -28.36 43.17 -55.83
N PRO A 20 -29.45 42.85 -55.10
CA PRO A 20 -30.63 43.71 -54.96
C PRO A 20 -30.64 44.51 -53.63
N GLN A 21 -31.33 45.65 -53.62
CA GLN A 21 -31.74 46.39 -52.42
C GLN A 21 -33.25 46.21 -52.16
N GLY A 22 -33.71 46.41 -50.92
CA GLY A 22 -35.14 46.63 -50.64
C GLY A 22 -35.61 46.15 -49.26
N LEU A 23 -35.92 47.08 -48.36
CA LEU A 23 -36.71 46.81 -47.15
C LEU A 23 -38.21 46.91 -47.48
N PRO A 24 -39.03 46.02 -46.91
CA PRO A 24 -40.15 46.53 -46.12
C PRO A 24 -40.41 45.78 -44.80
N GLN A 25 -40.99 46.52 -43.86
CA GLN A 25 -41.73 46.12 -42.66
C GLN A 25 -41.97 44.61 -42.44
N LEU A 26 -41.30 44.01 -41.45
CA LEU A 26 -41.75 42.73 -40.87
C LEU A 26 -42.90 42.97 -39.89
N ALA A 27 -44.08 42.42 -40.21
CA ALA A 27 -45.15 42.19 -39.25
C ALA A 27 -44.98 40.83 -38.55
N SER A 28 -45.57 40.69 -37.37
CA SER A 28 -45.39 39.55 -36.46
C SER A 28 -45.65 38.18 -37.09
N LEU A 29 -44.66 37.29 -37.03
CA LEU A 29 -44.87 35.84 -37.14
C LEU A 29 -44.41 35.16 -35.84
N LEU A 30 -45.37 34.77 -35.01
CA LEU A 30 -45.10 34.14 -33.71
C LEU A 30 -44.79 32.64 -33.90
N CYS A 31 -43.63 32.32 -34.47
CA CYS A 31 -43.14 30.96 -34.51
C CYS A 31 -42.80 30.47 -33.10
N LEU A 32 -43.67 29.64 -32.52
CA LEU A 32 -43.30 28.82 -31.36
C LEU A 32 -42.23 27.80 -31.81
N LEU A 33 -40.96 28.20 -31.66
CA LEU A 33 -39.86 27.27 -31.49
C LEU A 33 -40.03 26.58 -30.13
N ILE A 34 -40.93 25.60 -30.07
CA ILE A 34 -40.92 24.60 -29.01
C ILE A 34 -39.57 23.89 -29.16
N PRO A 35 -38.65 23.96 -28.18
CA PRO A 35 -37.50 23.09 -28.20
C PRO A 35 -38.03 21.66 -28.02
N SER A 36 -38.00 20.87 -29.10
CA SER A 36 -38.21 19.43 -28.99
C SER A 36 -37.08 18.88 -28.14
N ALA A 37 -37.32 18.79 -26.83
CA ALA A 37 -36.44 18.14 -25.89
C ALA A 37 -36.35 16.66 -26.28
N ILE A 38 -35.32 16.34 -27.07
CA ILE A 38 -34.86 14.98 -27.24
C ILE A 38 -34.31 14.58 -25.88
N SER A 39 -35.16 14.02 -25.03
CA SER A 39 -34.73 13.39 -23.79
C SER A 39 -33.74 12.30 -24.17
N ALA A 40 -32.46 12.56 -23.94
CA ALA A 40 -31.41 11.56 -24.02
C ALA A 40 -31.67 10.58 -22.88
N ARG A 41 -32.34 9.47 -23.19
CA ARG A 41 -32.65 8.43 -22.22
C ARG A 41 -31.38 7.79 -21.73
N ALA A 42 -31.23 7.67 -20.42
CA ALA A 42 -30.24 6.80 -19.82
C ALA A 42 -30.77 5.35 -19.87
N ASP A 43 -30.00 4.44 -20.45
CA ASP A 43 -30.23 3.00 -20.24
C ASP A 43 -30.13 2.68 -18.74
N VAL A 44 -30.89 1.68 -18.26
CA VAL A 44 -30.69 1.13 -16.92
C VAL A 44 -29.27 0.57 -16.84
N THR A 45 -28.55 0.94 -15.78
CA THR A 45 -27.21 0.43 -15.45
C THR A 45 -27.16 -0.05 -14.01
N VAL A 46 -26.27 -0.99 -13.72
CA VAL A 46 -25.93 -1.46 -12.37
C VAL A 46 -24.42 -1.38 -12.14
N PRO A 47 -23.93 -1.21 -10.90
CA PRO A 47 -22.51 -1.31 -10.60
C PRO A 47 -21.92 -2.68 -10.94
N SER A 48 -20.63 -2.70 -11.26
CA SER A 48 -19.85 -3.85 -11.74
C SER A 48 -19.79 -5.05 -10.77
N VAL A 49 -20.15 -4.87 -9.48
CA VAL A 49 -20.37 -5.97 -8.54
C VAL A 49 -21.51 -6.89 -8.97
N PHE A 50 -22.46 -6.37 -9.75
CA PHE A 50 -23.53 -7.11 -10.42
C PHE A 50 -23.06 -7.56 -11.82
N SER A 51 -22.17 -8.55 -11.86
CA SER A 51 -21.61 -9.12 -13.08
C SER A 51 -21.66 -10.66 -13.08
N ASP A 52 -21.52 -11.27 -14.26
CA ASP A 52 -21.58 -12.73 -14.43
C ASP A 52 -20.65 -13.46 -13.44
N HIS A 53 -21.10 -14.62 -12.97
CA HIS A 53 -20.50 -15.43 -11.90
C HIS A 53 -20.61 -14.84 -10.47
N MET A 54 -21.39 -13.78 -10.22
CA MET A 54 -21.55 -13.26 -8.86
C MET A 54 -22.12 -14.25 -7.83
N VAL A 55 -21.83 -14.01 -6.54
CA VAL A 55 -22.46 -14.69 -5.40
C VAL A 55 -23.26 -13.68 -4.59
N LEU A 56 -24.55 -13.97 -4.39
CA LEU A 56 -25.44 -13.21 -3.50
C LEU A 56 -25.38 -13.79 -2.08
N GLN A 57 -25.47 -12.93 -1.07
CA GLN A 57 -25.43 -13.34 0.33
C GLN A 57 -26.74 -14.02 0.77
N ARG A 58 -26.64 -15.22 1.35
CA ARG A 58 -27.78 -15.94 1.93
C ARG A 58 -28.26 -15.32 3.26
N ASP A 59 -29.46 -15.68 3.66
CA ASP A 59 -30.08 -15.37 4.97
C ASP A 59 -30.32 -13.86 5.26
N LEU A 60 -30.00 -12.94 4.32
CA LEU A 60 -30.12 -11.48 4.48
C LEU A 60 -30.96 -10.86 3.35
N PRO A 61 -31.58 -9.68 3.55
CA PRO A 61 -32.15 -8.90 2.46
C PRO A 61 -31.09 -8.59 1.40
N LEU A 62 -31.50 -8.64 0.14
CA LEU A 62 -30.61 -8.54 -1.02
C LEU A 62 -30.91 -7.27 -1.82
N PRO A 63 -30.22 -6.15 -1.55
CA PRO A 63 -30.38 -4.92 -2.30
C PRO A 63 -29.69 -5.05 -3.67
N ILE A 64 -30.47 -4.82 -4.73
CA ILE A 64 -30.02 -4.68 -6.12
C ILE A 64 -30.28 -3.22 -6.50
N TRP A 65 -29.26 -2.49 -6.96
CA TRP A 65 -29.39 -1.04 -7.20
C TRP A 65 -28.63 -0.59 -8.45
N GLY A 66 -28.95 0.62 -8.91
CA GLY A 66 -28.38 1.18 -10.12
C GLY A 66 -28.90 2.58 -10.45
N THR A 67 -28.77 2.96 -11.71
CA THR A 67 -29.34 4.19 -12.29
C THR A 67 -30.19 3.89 -13.53
N ALA A 68 -31.08 4.82 -13.89
CA ALA A 68 -32.04 4.77 -14.99
C ALA A 68 -32.58 6.20 -15.27
N ASP A 69 -33.53 6.37 -16.21
CA ASP A 69 -34.24 7.67 -16.36
C ASP A 69 -35.07 7.99 -15.09
N PRO A 70 -35.10 9.24 -14.59
CA PRO A 70 -35.92 9.61 -13.43
C PRO A 70 -37.41 9.28 -13.63
N GLY A 71 -38.00 8.55 -12.68
CA GLY A 71 -39.38 8.07 -12.76
C GLY A 71 -39.58 6.78 -13.58
N GLU A 72 -38.53 6.19 -14.15
CA GLU A 72 -38.59 4.87 -14.78
C GLU A 72 -38.91 3.77 -13.75
N VAL A 73 -39.61 2.70 -14.16
CA VAL A 73 -39.92 1.54 -13.30
C VAL A 73 -39.04 0.36 -13.70
N ILE A 74 -38.18 -0.06 -12.77
CA ILE A 74 -37.23 -1.16 -12.95
C ILE A 74 -37.77 -2.37 -12.20
N ALA A 75 -37.96 -3.49 -12.92
CA ALA A 75 -38.27 -4.79 -12.37
C ALA A 75 -37.00 -5.65 -12.23
N VAL A 76 -36.86 -6.34 -11.11
CA VAL A 76 -35.79 -7.31 -10.85
C VAL A 76 -36.42 -8.67 -10.57
N THR A 77 -35.89 -9.71 -11.21
CA THR A 77 -36.36 -11.10 -11.08
C THR A 77 -35.19 -12.02 -10.81
N PHE A 78 -35.29 -12.84 -9.76
CA PHE A 78 -34.28 -13.82 -9.39
C PHE A 78 -34.89 -15.04 -8.71
N GLY A 79 -34.69 -16.23 -9.31
CA GLY A 79 -35.33 -17.46 -8.84
C GLY A 79 -36.86 -17.33 -8.78
N PRO A 80 -37.50 -17.56 -7.63
CA PRO A 80 -38.95 -17.40 -7.47
C PRO A 80 -39.38 -15.94 -7.26
N GLN A 81 -38.44 -15.02 -7.01
CA GLN A 81 -38.76 -13.65 -6.64
C GLN A 81 -38.89 -12.75 -7.87
N SER A 82 -39.87 -11.86 -7.83
CA SER A 82 -39.88 -10.64 -8.63
C SER A 82 -40.33 -9.46 -7.76
N ARG A 83 -39.69 -8.32 -7.97
CA ARG A 83 -39.87 -7.05 -7.26
C ARG A 83 -39.62 -5.89 -8.23
N SER A 84 -40.08 -4.70 -7.91
CA SER A 84 -39.83 -3.51 -8.73
C SER A 84 -39.72 -2.25 -7.88
N ALA A 85 -38.96 -1.28 -8.38
CA ALA A 85 -38.84 0.06 -7.81
C ALA A 85 -38.96 1.12 -8.91
N GLN A 86 -39.20 2.36 -8.51
CA GLN A 86 -39.16 3.51 -9.41
C GLN A 86 -37.85 4.28 -9.17
N ALA A 87 -37.22 4.77 -10.23
CA ALA A 87 -36.03 5.62 -10.14
C ALA A 87 -36.39 7.01 -9.56
N ASP A 88 -35.55 7.51 -8.66
CA ASP A 88 -35.72 8.80 -8.00
C ASP A 88 -35.41 10.00 -8.93
N ALA A 89 -35.50 11.21 -8.40
CA ALA A 89 -35.23 12.44 -9.15
C ALA A 89 -33.76 12.58 -9.62
N ASP A 90 -32.83 11.84 -8.99
CA ASP A 90 -31.42 11.75 -9.37
C ASP A 90 -31.16 10.54 -10.31
N GLY A 91 -32.21 9.84 -10.74
CA GLY A 91 -32.16 8.65 -11.59
C GLY A 91 -31.76 7.36 -10.87
N ARG A 92 -31.63 7.36 -9.54
CA ARG A 92 -31.19 6.18 -8.77
C ARG A 92 -32.37 5.27 -8.42
N TRP A 93 -32.15 3.96 -8.45
CA TRP A 93 -33.14 2.97 -8.01
C TRP A 93 -32.49 1.89 -7.13
N ARG A 94 -33.28 1.33 -6.21
CA ARG A 94 -32.94 0.16 -5.39
C ARG A 94 -34.18 -0.73 -5.28
N VAL A 95 -34.00 -2.01 -5.58
CA VAL A 95 -34.95 -3.08 -5.30
C VAL A 95 -34.37 -3.96 -4.20
N GLU A 96 -35.18 -4.30 -3.21
CA GLU A 96 -34.78 -5.25 -2.17
C GLU A 96 -35.49 -6.58 -2.40
N LEU A 97 -34.69 -7.64 -2.56
CA LEU A 97 -35.15 -9.02 -2.65
C LEU A 97 -35.14 -9.64 -1.24
N ASP A 98 -36.09 -10.54 -0.97
CA ASP A 98 -36.22 -11.23 0.31
C ASP A 98 -35.00 -12.12 0.58
N PRO A 99 -34.67 -12.42 1.86
CA PRO A 99 -33.66 -13.43 2.21
C PRO A 99 -33.84 -14.77 1.47
N MET A 100 -32.71 -15.37 1.10
CA MET A 100 -32.67 -16.65 0.38
C MET A 100 -31.71 -17.64 1.03
N GLU A 101 -32.11 -18.92 1.03
CA GLU A 101 -31.25 -20.06 1.36
C GLU A 101 -30.06 -20.18 0.38
N ALA A 102 -28.97 -20.81 0.82
CA ALA A 102 -27.85 -21.13 -0.07
C ALA A 102 -28.28 -21.99 -1.26
N SER A 103 -27.67 -21.74 -2.42
CA SER A 103 -27.87 -22.56 -3.61
C SER A 103 -26.65 -22.52 -4.52
N ALA A 104 -26.02 -23.68 -4.69
CA ALA A 104 -24.97 -23.93 -5.68
C ALA A 104 -25.52 -24.13 -7.12
N THR A 105 -26.83 -23.98 -7.33
CA THR A 105 -27.46 -24.05 -8.67
C THR A 105 -27.35 -22.70 -9.37
N PRO A 106 -26.64 -22.60 -10.52
CA PRO A 106 -26.56 -21.37 -11.32
C PRO A 106 -27.93 -20.85 -11.75
N ARG A 107 -28.14 -19.53 -11.64
CA ARG A 107 -29.37 -18.84 -12.07
C ARG A 107 -29.04 -17.57 -12.84
N GLU A 108 -30.00 -17.03 -13.58
CA GLU A 108 -29.92 -15.69 -14.18
C GLU A 108 -30.62 -14.68 -13.26
N LEU A 109 -29.93 -13.59 -12.91
CA LEU A 109 -30.52 -12.38 -12.33
C LEU A 109 -30.91 -11.46 -13.49
N PHE A 110 -32.20 -11.18 -13.59
CA PHE A 110 -32.79 -10.43 -14.68
C PHE A 110 -33.27 -9.06 -14.19
N ILE A 111 -32.87 -8.00 -14.88
CA ILE A 111 -33.19 -6.61 -14.55
C ILE A 111 -33.77 -5.97 -15.80
N LYS A 112 -34.95 -5.35 -15.69
CA LYS A 112 -35.72 -4.85 -16.83
C LYS A 112 -36.33 -3.47 -16.55
N GLY A 113 -36.00 -2.52 -17.41
CA GLY A 113 -36.67 -1.24 -17.55
C GLY A 113 -36.95 -0.97 -19.03
N ALA A 114 -36.45 0.14 -19.56
CA ALA A 114 -36.42 0.46 -20.98
C ALA A 114 -35.51 -0.50 -21.78
N ASN A 115 -34.41 -0.95 -21.16
CA ASN A 115 -33.50 -2.00 -21.64
C ASN A 115 -33.58 -3.25 -20.72
N GLU A 116 -32.85 -4.31 -21.08
CA GLU A 116 -32.74 -5.56 -20.30
C GLU A 116 -31.28 -5.86 -19.97
N ILE A 117 -30.99 -6.16 -18.70
CA ILE A 117 -29.71 -6.68 -18.21
C ILE A 117 -29.92 -8.13 -17.74
N ARG A 118 -29.00 -9.01 -18.12
CA ARG A 118 -28.99 -10.43 -17.74
C ARG A 118 -27.63 -10.78 -17.17
N ILE A 119 -27.60 -11.04 -15.86
CA ILE A 119 -26.40 -11.46 -15.14
C ILE A 119 -26.49 -12.96 -14.89
N LYS A 120 -25.51 -13.70 -15.38
CA LYS A 120 -25.55 -15.17 -15.49
C LYS A 120 -24.70 -15.85 -14.42
N ASP A 121 -25.00 -17.12 -14.21
CA ASP A 121 -24.29 -17.96 -13.24
C ASP A 121 -24.26 -17.32 -11.84
N VAL A 122 -25.40 -16.78 -11.40
CA VAL A 122 -25.56 -16.23 -10.06
C VAL A 122 -25.80 -17.37 -9.08
N LEU A 123 -24.99 -17.41 -8.02
CA LEU A 123 -25.15 -18.33 -6.88
C LEU A 123 -25.65 -17.60 -5.63
N VAL A 124 -26.12 -18.36 -4.64
CA VAL A 124 -26.48 -17.84 -3.32
C VAL A 124 -25.64 -18.57 -2.26
N GLY A 125 -24.97 -17.83 -1.38
CA GLY A 125 -24.02 -18.39 -0.42
C GLY A 125 -23.46 -17.36 0.55
N GLU A 126 -22.25 -17.56 1.05
CA GLU A 126 -21.59 -16.63 1.99
C GLU A 126 -20.74 -15.60 1.23
N VAL A 127 -20.84 -14.32 1.57
CA VAL A 127 -20.06 -13.23 0.96
C VAL A 127 -19.32 -12.46 2.03
N TRP A 128 -18.00 -12.32 1.86
CA TRP A 128 -17.12 -11.70 2.85
C TRP A 128 -16.18 -10.65 2.23
N VAL A 129 -15.94 -9.56 2.95
CA VAL A 129 -14.95 -8.53 2.56
C VAL A 129 -13.55 -8.93 3.03
N CYS A 130 -12.57 -8.95 2.13
CA CYS A 130 -11.16 -9.19 2.44
C CYS A 130 -10.37 -7.87 2.38
N GLY A 131 -10.39 -7.13 3.48
CA GLY A 131 -9.87 -5.75 3.59
C GLY A 131 -8.45 -5.63 4.17
N GLY A 132 -7.78 -4.53 3.85
CA GLY A 132 -6.51 -4.13 4.48
C GLY A 132 -5.38 -3.83 3.50
N GLN A 133 -4.13 -3.99 3.96
CA GLN A 133 -2.95 -3.65 3.17
C GLN A 133 -2.25 -4.86 2.52
N SER A 134 -0.94 -4.77 2.31
CA SER A 134 -0.11 -5.73 1.57
C SER A 134 -0.22 -7.16 2.09
N ASN A 135 -0.44 -7.36 3.39
CA ASN A 135 -0.61 -8.69 3.96
C ASN A 135 -2.00 -9.32 3.71
N MET A 136 -3.03 -8.52 3.40
CA MET A 136 -4.28 -9.02 2.81
C MET A 136 -4.18 -9.16 1.29
N GLU A 137 -3.57 -8.19 0.61
CA GLU A 137 -3.39 -8.20 -0.86
C GLU A 137 -2.47 -9.34 -1.35
N TRP A 138 -1.64 -9.89 -0.45
CA TRP A 138 -0.65 -10.92 -0.74
C TRP A 138 -1.27 -12.11 -1.47
N THR A 139 -0.69 -12.48 -2.61
CA THR A 139 -1.29 -13.44 -3.53
C THR A 139 -0.96 -14.89 -3.16
N VAL A 140 -1.79 -15.83 -3.65
CA VAL A 140 -1.54 -17.28 -3.50
C VAL A 140 -0.18 -17.65 -4.09
N ASP A 141 0.15 -17.16 -5.29
CA ASP A 141 1.46 -17.40 -5.93
C ASP A 141 2.64 -16.81 -5.16
N GLY A 142 2.42 -15.78 -4.33
CA GLY A 142 3.44 -15.15 -3.48
C GLY A 142 3.61 -15.80 -2.11
N SER A 143 2.77 -16.78 -1.76
CA SER A 143 2.69 -17.44 -0.45
C SER A 143 3.42 -18.78 -0.44
N ASP A 144 3.48 -19.44 0.72
CA ASP A 144 4.07 -20.78 0.85
C ASP A 144 3.24 -21.85 0.11
N GLY A 145 3.92 -22.72 -0.65
CA GLY A 145 3.33 -23.89 -1.29
C GLY A 145 2.29 -23.61 -2.39
N PRO A 146 2.48 -22.64 -3.32
CA PRO A 146 1.45 -22.22 -4.27
C PRO A 146 0.98 -23.36 -5.21
N ALA A 147 1.87 -24.31 -5.52
CA ALA A 147 1.52 -25.51 -6.29
C ALA A 147 0.50 -26.42 -5.57
N ARG A 148 0.57 -26.52 -4.24
CA ARG A 148 -0.44 -27.25 -3.42
C ARG A 148 -1.78 -26.53 -3.46
N GLU A 149 -1.76 -25.20 -3.33
CA GLU A 149 -2.96 -24.38 -3.32
C GLU A 149 -3.67 -24.41 -4.69
N ARG A 150 -2.92 -24.35 -5.80
CA ARG A 150 -3.42 -24.52 -7.18
C ARG A 150 -3.99 -25.93 -7.44
N ALA A 151 -3.35 -26.99 -6.93
CA ALA A 151 -3.83 -28.36 -7.10
C ALA A 151 -5.17 -28.65 -6.39
N GLY A 152 -5.57 -27.83 -5.41
CA GLY A 152 -6.85 -27.95 -4.69
C GLY A 152 -7.88 -26.87 -5.04
N ALA A 153 -7.69 -26.14 -6.15
CA ALA A 153 -8.44 -24.94 -6.49
C ALA A 153 -9.51 -25.10 -7.58
N ASP A 154 -9.79 -26.30 -8.07
CA ASP A 154 -10.98 -26.55 -8.91
C ASP A 154 -12.24 -26.47 -8.03
N ARG A 155 -12.73 -25.25 -7.82
CA ARG A 155 -13.77 -24.90 -6.85
C ARG A 155 -14.71 -23.86 -7.44
N PRO A 156 -15.52 -24.21 -8.46
CA PRO A 156 -16.28 -23.23 -9.24
C PRO A 156 -17.38 -22.48 -8.46
N THR A 157 -17.69 -22.91 -7.23
CA THR A 157 -18.59 -22.23 -6.29
C THR A 157 -17.87 -21.31 -5.29
N LEU A 158 -16.53 -21.32 -5.24
CA LEU A 158 -15.71 -20.30 -4.58
C LEU A 158 -15.31 -19.25 -5.62
N ARG A 159 -15.60 -17.97 -5.36
CA ARG A 159 -15.45 -16.90 -6.35
C ARG A 159 -14.96 -15.61 -5.70
N LEU A 160 -14.20 -14.82 -6.43
CA LEU A 160 -13.57 -13.60 -5.92
C LEU A 160 -13.73 -12.45 -6.92
N ILE A 161 -14.14 -11.28 -6.43
CA ILE A 161 -14.05 -10.01 -7.17
C ILE A 161 -12.91 -9.19 -6.58
N LYS A 162 -12.01 -8.70 -7.43
CA LYS A 162 -10.84 -7.90 -7.01
C LYS A 162 -11.07 -6.44 -7.37
N ALA A 163 -11.16 -5.58 -6.36
CA ALA A 163 -11.26 -4.14 -6.59
C ALA A 163 -9.93 -3.62 -7.16
N PRO A 164 -9.91 -2.91 -8.30
CA PRO A 164 -8.71 -2.22 -8.74
C PRO A 164 -8.35 -1.08 -7.76
N ARG A 165 -7.07 -0.76 -7.69
CA ARG A 165 -6.52 0.26 -6.79
C ARG A 165 -6.92 1.67 -7.24
N ILE A 166 -8.06 2.18 -6.75
CA ILE A 166 -8.64 3.46 -7.13
C ILE A 166 -8.82 4.36 -5.92
N THR A 167 -8.29 5.58 -6.00
CA THR A 167 -8.60 6.67 -5.05
C THR A 167 -9.74 7.52 -5.57
N SER A 168 -10.54 8.09 -4.66
CA SER A 168 -11.54 9.10 -5.03
C SER A 168 -11.76 10.14 -3.93
N ASN A 169 -11.89 11.41 -4.30
CA ASN A 169 -12.14 12.49 -3.34
C ASN A 169 -13.63 12.67 -3.01
N VAL A 170 -14.50 11.87 -3.66
CA VAL A 170 -15.94 11.74 -3.42
C VAL A 170 -16.34 10.26 -3.57
N PRO A 171 -17.36 9.75 -2.85
CA PRO A 171 -17.83 8.37 -3.00
C PRO A 171 -18.11 8.00 -4.47
N ARG A 172 -17.54 6.90 -4.94
CA ARG A 172 -17.85 6.30 -6.24
C ARG A 172 -19.03 5.34 -6.12
N THR A 173 -19.92 5.40 -7.10
CA THR A 173 -21.04 4.46 -7.26
C THR A 173 -20.65 3.18 -7.99
N ASP A 174 -19.53 3.18 -8.74
CA ASP A 174 -19.00 2.00 -9.43
C ASP A 174 -17.47 2.00 -9.56
N ILE A 175 -16.90 0.82 -9.79
CA ILE A 175 -15.49 0.55 -10.04
C ILE A 175 -15.35 -0.67 -10.96
N ASP A 176 -14.49 -0.60 -11.98
CA ASP A 176 -14.38 -1.67 -12.99
C ASP A 176 -13.71 -2.94 -12.41
N ALA A 177 -14.54 -3.84 -11.88
CA ALA A 177 -14.16 -5.11 -11.28
C ALA A 177 -15.13 -6.21 -11.73
N ARG A 178 -14.70 -7.48 -11.81
CA ARG A 178 -15.55 -8.62 -12.18
C ARG A 178 -15.31 -9.81 -11.26
N TRP A 179 -16.32 -10.65 -11.11
CA TRP A 179 -16.17 -11.93 -10.41
C TRP A 179 -15.32 -12.89 -11.21
N THR A 180 -14.40 -13.57 -10.51
CA THR A 180 -13.50 -14.58 -11.04
C THR A 180 -13.80 -15.90 -10.35
N VAL A 181 -14.09 -16.93 -11.14
CA VAL A 181 -14.30 -18.31 -10.66
C VAL A 181 -12.95 -18.89 -10.18
N CYS A 182 -12.94 -19.59 -9.05
CA CYS A 182 -11.74 -20.26 -8.55
C CYS A 182 -11.43 -21.51 -9.41
N THR A 183 -10.28 -21.50 -10.06
CA THR A 183 -9.72 -22.63 -10.83
C THR A 183 -8.21 -22.73 -10.54
N PRO A 184 -7.54 -23.84 -10.89
CA PRO A 184 -6.08 -23.97 -10.79
C PRO A 184 -5.29 -22.87 -11.51
N GLU A 185 -5.86 -22.25 -12.54
CA GLU A 185 -5.30 -21.14 -13.30
C GLU A 185 -5.44 -19.80 -12.57
N THR A 186 -6.67 -19.47 -12.13
CA THR A 186 -7.05 -18.13 -11.60
C THR A 186 -6.59 -17.89 -10.16
N VAL A 187 -6.59 -18.94 -9.32
CA VAL A 187 -6.37 -18.84 -7.87
C VAL A 187 -5.07 -18.15 -7.49
N GLY A 188 -4.03 -18.27 -8.33
CA GLY A 188 -2.71 -17.67 -8.08
C GLY A 188 -2.74 -16.16 -7.83
N GLY A 189 -3.70 -15.45 -8.43
CA GLY A 189 -3.89 -13.99 -8.27
C GLY A 189 -4.85 -13.55 -7.15
N PHE A 190 -5.50 -14.50 -6.47
CA PHE A 190 -6.40 -14.24 -5.35
C PHE A 190 -5.62 -13.80 -4.10
N THR A 191 -6.25 -13.08 -3.17
CA THR A 191 -5.70 -12.91 -1.82
C THR A 191 -5.52 -14.28 -1.17
N ALA A 192 -4.34 -14.60 -0.67
CA ALA A 192 -4.05 -15.90 -0.08
C ALA A 192 -4.74 -16.09 1.27
N VAL A 193 -4.86 -15.03 2.07
CA VAL A 193 -5.59 -15.04 3.34
C VAL A 193 -7.09 -15.22 3.08
N GLY A 194 -7.66 -14.44 2.15
CA GLY A 194 -9.06 -14.54 1.77
C GLY A 194 -9.42 -15.87 1.10
N TYR A 195 -8.58 -16.39 0.20
CA TYR A 195 -8.77 -17.70 -0.43
C TYR A 195 -8.72 -18.84 0.58
N ALA A 196 -7.71 -18.85 1.47
CA ALA A 196 -7.63 -19.87 2.51
C ALA A 196 -8.85 -19.81 3.45
N PHE A 197 -9.21 -18.63 3.95
CA PHE A 197 -10.42 -18.41 4.74
C PHE A 197 -11.70 -18.90 4.03
N GLY A 198 -11.92 -18.47 2.80
CA GLY A 198 -13.10 -18.82 2.01
C GLY A 198 -13.18 -20.31 1.66
N ARG A 199 -12.04 -20.97 1.47
CA ARG A 199 -11.99 -22.43 1.26
C ARG A 199 -12.37 -23.18 2.53
N GLU A 200 -11.75 -22.88 3.66
CA GLU A 200 -12.01 -23.61 4.91
C GLU A 200 -13.46 -23.35 5.39
N LEU A 201 -14.05 -22.17 5.10
CA LEU A 201 -15.49 -21.93 5.25
C LEU A 201 -16.34 -22.78 4.28
N GLN A 202 -15.99 -22.83 3.00
CA GLN A 202 -16.70 -23.66 2.02
C GLN A 202 -16.71 -25.14 2.43
N ASP A 203 -15.55 -25.67 2.86
CA ASP A 203 -15.39 -27.07 3.29
C ASP A 203 -16.16 -27.39 4.59
N ALA A 204 -16.40 -26.40 5.46
CA ALA A 204 -17.10 -26.57 6.73
C ALA A 204 -18.60 -26.21 6.71
N LEU A 205 -19.08 -25.56 5.65
CA LEU A 205 -20.47 -25.11 5.49
C LEU A 205 -21.20 -25.73 4.29
N ASP A 206 -20.49 -26.31 3.32
CA ASP A 206 -21.00 -26.89 2.06
C ASP A 206 -21.89 -25.93 1.24
N VAL A 207 -21.40 -24.69 1.04
CA VAL A 207 -22.10 -23.63 0.31
C VAL A 207 -21.16 -22.85 -0.63
N PRO A 208 -21.69 -22.11 -1.62
CA PRO A 208 -20.93 -21.14 -2.39
C PRO A 208 -20.32 -20.05 -1.49
N VAL A 209 -19.14 -19.54 -1.87
CA VAL A 209 -18.43 -18.49 -1.15
C VAL A 209 -17.96 -17.40 -2.12
N GLY A 210 -18.39 -16.17 -1.88
CA GLY A 210 -17.95 -14.96 -2.55
C GLY A 210 -16.96 -14.15 -1.70
N LEU A 211 -15.88 -13.67 -2.31
CA LEU A 211 -14.85 -12.86 -1.65
C LEU A 211 -14.74 -11.49 -2.33
N LEU A 212 -15.04 -10.42 -1.60
CA LEU A 212 -14.82 -9.04 -2.05
C LEU A 212 -13.39 -8.64 -1.65
N SER A 213 -12.42 -8.81 -2.55
CA SER A 213 -11.01 -8.51 -2.31
C SER A 213 -10.73 -7.02 -2.50
N ILE A 214 -10.90 -6.25 -1.43
CA ILE A 214 -10.78 -4.78 -1.41
C ILE A 214 -9.57 -4.37 -0.55
N ASN A 215 -8.37 -4.39 -1.13
CA ASN A 215 -7.10 -4.22 -0.39
C ASN A 215 -6.02 -3.52 -1.25
N TRP A 216 -5.05 -2.86 -0.60
CA TRP A 216 -3.95 -2.14 -1.28
C TRP A 216 -2.71 -2.02 -0.36
N GLY A 217 -1.57 -2.56 -0.79
CA GLY A 217 -0.28 -2.45 -0.08
C GLY A 217 0.21 -1.03 0.23
N GLY A 218 0.78 -0.85 1.43
CA GLY A 218 1.36 0.42 1.89
C GLY A 218 0.35 1.46 2.37
N THR A 219 -0.95 1.13 2.44
CA THR A 219 -1.98 2.06 2.91
C THR A 219 -2.09 2.06 4.43
N ARG A 220 -2.30 3.26 4.98
CA ARG A 220 -2.71 3.48 6.38
C ARG A 220 -4.20 3.17 6.59
N ILE A 221 -4.67 3.21 7.83
CA ILE A 221 -6.08 3.02 8.17
C ILE A 221 -6.98 4.22 7.79
N GLU A 222 -6.52 5.46 7.98
CA GLU A 222 -7.37 6.66 7.82
C GLU A 222 -8.01 6.84 6.42
N PRO A 223 -7.37 6.45 5.30
CA PRO A 223 -7.98 6.44 3.97
C PRO A 223 -9.18 5.50 3.80
N TRP A 224 -9.34 4.47 4.64
CA TRP A 224 -10.39 3.44 4.56
C TRP A 224 -11.66 3.74 5.37
N ILE A 225 -11.70 4.89 6.05
CA ILE A 225 -12.82 5.37 6.85
C ILE A 225 -13.53 6.48 6.07
N SER A 226 -14.86 6.48 6.01
CA SER A 226 -15.62 7.47 5.25
C SER A 226 -15.40 8.92 5.73
N SER A 227 -15.56 9.88 4.81
CA SER A 227 -15.51 11.31 5.13
C SER A 227 -16.47 11.68 6.27
N ARG A 228 -17.64 11.01 6.36
CA ARG A 228 -18.65 11.22 7.41
C ARG A 228 -18.08 10.91 8.80
N SER A 229 -17.47 9.74 8.98
CA SER A 229 -16.94 9.34 10.29
C SER A 229 -15.68 10.13 10.67
N LEU A 230 -14.83 10.49 9.70
CA LEU A 230 -13.66 11.32 9.95
C LEU A 230 -13.99 12.79 10.28
N LEU A 231 -15.02 13.37 9.67
CA LEU A 231 -15.55 14.71 10.02
C LEU A 231 -16.24 14.72 11.40
N ALA A 232 -16.86 13.61 11.80
CA ALA A 232 -17.44 13.47 13.12
C ALA A 232 -16.36 13.44 14.22
N SER A 233 -15.23 12.76 13.99
CA SER A 233 -14.18 12.55 15.00
C SER A 233 -13.21 13.73 15.15
N GLU A 234 -12.98 14.16 16.40
CA GLU A 234 -12.06 15.26 16.74
C GLU A 234 -10.60 14.96 16.33
N LEU A 235 -10.24 13.67 16.25
CA LEU A 235 -8.91 13.18 15.86
C LEU A 235 -8.54 13.49 14.38
N SER A 236 -9.54 13.81 13.56
CA SER A 236 -9.43 13.93 12.10
C SER A 236 -10.23 15.07 11.46
N ARG A 237 -11.23 15.63 12.15
CA ARG A 237 -12.14 16.68 11.66
C ARG A 237 -11.42 17.87 11.03
N ASP A 238 -10.37 18.39 11.67
CA ASP A 238 -9.67 19.58 11.15
C ASP A 238 -8.70 19.24 10.01
N ARG A 239 -8.18 18.01 9.96
CA ARG A 239 -7.44 17.51 8.78
C ARG A 239 -8.39 17.34 7.58
N MET A 240 -9.59 16.81 7.80
CA MET A 240 -10.63 16.70 6.77
C MET A 240 -11.01 18.09 6.23
N ARG A 241 -11.34 19.05 7.11
CA ARG A 241 -11.67 20.42 6.72
C ARG A 241 -10.54 21.11 5.94
N GLY A 242 -9.28 20.89 6.35
CA GLY A 242 -8.12 21.36 5.60
C GLY A 242 -8.08 20.79 4.19
N MET A 243 -8.22 19.47 4.04
CA MET A 243 -8.25 18.80 2.73
C MET A 243 -9.48 19.20 1.88
N GLU A 244 -10.63 19.49 2.48
CA GLU A 244 -11.81 20.02 1.79
C GLU A 244 -11.57 21.45 1.28
N ALA A 245 -10.92 22.31 2.06
CA ALA A 245 -10.52 23.65 1.63
C ALA A 245 -9.45 23.60 0.52
N GLU A 246 -8.44 22.73 0.66
CA GLU A 246 -7.44 22.46 -0.40
C GLU A 246 -8.10 21.95 -1.68
N ARG A 247 -9.09 21.04 -1.59
CA ARG A 247 -9.88 20.56 -2.73
C ARG A 247 -10.64 21.71 -3.41
N LEU A 248 -11.37 22.53 -2.65
CA LEU A 248 -12.15 23.64 -3.20
C LEU A 248 -11.24 24.70 -3.87
N ALA A 249 -10.08 24.99 -3.28
CA ALA A 249 -9.07 25.84 -3.89
C ALA A 249 -8.46 25.21 -5.16
N PHE A 250 -8.23 23.89 -5.18
CA PHE A 250 -7.78 23.19 -6.38
C PHE A 250 -8.83 23.22 -7.50
N GLU A 251 -10.09 22.91 -7.19
CA GLU A 251 -11.20 22.81 -8.15
C GLU A 251 -11.60 24.17 -8.75
N SER A 252 -11.38 25.27 -8.04
CA SER A 252 -11.67 26.65 -8.51
C SER A 252 -10.57 27.29 -9.36
N MET A 253 -9.33 26.80 -9.34
CA MET A 253 -8.26 27.26 -10.24
C MET A 253 -8.52 26.86 -11.70
N SER A 254 -8.12 27.73 -12.64
CA SER A 254 -8.08 27.36 -14.06
C SER A 254 -6.93 26.39 -14.37
N GLU A 255 -6.96 25.77 -15.55
CA GLU A 255 -5.86 24.91 -16.02
C GLU A 255 -4.55 25.70 -16.20
N ALA A 256 -4.63 26.97 -16.59
CA ALA A 256 -3.47 27.86 -16.68
C ALA A 256 -2.84 28.15 -15.31
N ASP A 257 -3.65 28.48 -14.29
CA ASP A 257 -3.15 28.73 -12.93
C ASP A 257 -2.43 27.50 -12.34
N ARG A 258 -2.97 26.31 -12.63
CA ARG A 258 -2.35 25.03 -12.22
C ARG A 258 -1.02 24.81 -12.95
N PHE A 259 -0.97 25.03 -14.27
CA PHE A 259 0.26 24.91 -15.06
C PHE A 259 1.35 25.88 -14.59
N ASP A 260 1.03 27.16 -14.38
CA ASP A 260 1.99 28.17 -13.95
C ASP A 260 2.54 27.89 -12.54
N ARG A 261 1.69 27.45 -11.60
CA ARG A 261 2.14 27.04 -10.25
C ARG A 261 3.04 25.80 -10.30
N ASP A 262 2.77 24.86 -11.21
CA ASP A 262 3.64 23.71 -11.48
C ASP A 262 5.01 24.16 -12.04
N GLN A 263 5.04 25.09 -13.00
CA GLN A 263 6.28 25.63 -13.56
C GLN A 263 7.09 26.41 -12.53
N ILE A 264 6.45 27.25 -11.70
CA ILE A 264 7.11 27.98 -10.61
C ILE A 264 7.82 27.00 -9.67
N ARG A 265 7.14 25.94 -9.22
CA ARG A 265 7.74 24.91 -8.35
C ARG A 265 8.92 24.17 -8.98
N ARG A 266 8.81 23.79 -10.25
CA ARG A 266 9.92 23.14 -10.98
C ARG A 266 11.14 24.06 -11.06
N ASN A 267 10.92 25.35 -11.33
CA ASN A 267 11.98 26.36 -11.36
C ASN A 267 12.60 26.62 -9.97
N GLU A 268 11.80 26.63 -8.90
CA GLU A 268 12.28 26.74 -7.52
C GLU A 268 13.11 25.52 -7.09
N HIS A 269 12.65 24.30 -7.40
CA HIS A 269 13.41 23.09 -7.14
C HIS A 269 14.71 23.04 -7.96
N ALA A 270 14.69 23.42 -9.24
CA ALA A 270 15.92 23.51 -10.06
C ALA A 270 16.94 24.50 -9.47
N ARG A 271 16.50 25.66 -8.98
CA ARG A 271 17.35 26.62 -8.23
C ARG A 271 17.88 26.02 -6.93
N SER A 272 17.06 25.25 -6.20
CA SER A 272 17.46 24.57 -4.96
C SER A 272 18.54 23.51 -5.20
N VAL A 273 18.39 22.71 -6.25
CA VAL A 273 19.36 21.68 -6.70
C VAL A 273 20.68 22.30 -7.16
N ALA A 274 20.64 23.37 -7.96
CA ALA A 274 21.84 24.10 -8.37
C ALA A 274 22.58 24.68 -7.15
N SER A 275 21.86 25.43 -6.29
CA SER A 275 22.42 26.02 -5.08
C SER A 275 22.96 24.96 -4.10
N TYR A 276 22.39 23.76 -4.05
CA TYR A 276 22.95 22.64 -3.29
C TYR A 276 24.32 22.24 -3.82
N LEU A 277 24.43 21.89 -5.11
CA LEU A 277 25.70 21.47 -5.71
C LEU A 277 26.78 22.55 -5.64
N ASP A 278 26.40 23.83 -5.76
CA ASP A 278 27.34 24.94 -5.66
C ASP A 278 27.88 25.10 -4.23
N ARG A 279 27.04 24.96 -3.19
CA ARG A 279 27.50 24.97 -1.77
C ARG A 279 28.47 23.83 -1.45
N GLN A 280 28.23 22.63 -1.99
CA GLN A 280 29.13 21.49 -1.78
C GLN A 280 30.48 21.75 -2.46
N GLN A 281 30.50 22.23 -3.71
CA GLN A 281 31.74 22.53 -4.42
C GLN A 281 32.52 23.73 -3.83
N GLU A 282 31.87 24.81 -3.38
CA GLU A 282 32.52 26.06 -2.94
C GLU A 282 33.58 25.85 -1.85
N LYS A 283 33.31 24.92 -0.92
CA LYS A 283 34.17 24.64 0.23
C LYS A 283 35.06 23.41 0.04
N ASP A 284 34.83 22.62 -1.02
CA ASP A 284 35.54 21.38 -1.27
C ASP A 284 37.03 21.62 -1.62
N PRO A 285 37.97 20.87 -1.01
CA PRO A 285 39.39 20.97 -1.35
C PRO A 285 39.68 20.59 -2.81
N GLY A 286 38.88 19.73 -3.44
CA GLY A 286 39.03 19.34 -4.84
C GLY A 286 38.62 20.42 -5.83
N THR A 287 37.70 21.31 -5.47
CA THR A 287 37.43 22.53 -6.25
C THR A 287 38.66 23.44 -6.26
N ARG A 288 39.29 23.65 -5.09
CA ARG A 288 40.49 24.49 -4.94
C ARG A 288 41.73 23.87 -5.58
N GLY A 289 41.90 22.55 -5.42
CA GLY A 289 42.94 21.74 -6.07
C GLY A 289 42.69 21.46 -7.55
N ARG A 290 41.57 21.92 -8.11
CA ARG A 290 41.17 21.75 -9.52
C ARG A 290 41.15 20.27 -9.98
N TRP A 291 40.74 19.36 -9.09
CA TRP A 291 40.79 17.90 -9.28
C TRP A 291 39.95 17.37 -10.45
N MET A 292 39.03 18.18 -10.98
CA MET A 292 38.22 17.84 -12.15
C MET A 292 38.99 17.84 -13.47
N LEU A 293 40.12 18.54 -13.57
CA LEU A 293 40.90 18.67 -14.82
C LEU A 293 41.52 17.34 -15.25
N GLN A 294 41.79 17.19 -16.56
CA GLN A 294 42.49 16.02 -17.09
C GLN A 294 43.89 15.89 -16.47
N ASP A 295 44.72 16.92 -16.62
CA ASP A 295 46.13 16.91 -16.21
C ASP A 295 46.31 17.56 -14.83
N ILE A 296 46.37 16.73 -13.79
CA ILE A 296 46.74 17.13 -12.42
C ILE A 296 47.83 16.19 -11.90
N ASP A 297 48.60 16.63 -10.91
CA ASP A 297 49.30 15.68 -10.05
C ASP A 297 48.25 14.88 -9.24
N SER A 298 48.31 13.55 -9.37
CA SER A 298 47.49 12.61 -8.60
C SER A 298 48.33 11.52 -7.92
N THR A 299 49.61 11.80 -7.65
CA THR A 299 50.52 10.87 -6.97
C THR A 299 50.15 10.63 -5.50
N ASP A 300 49.35 11.52 -4.91
CA ASP A 300 48.82 11.45 -3.55
C ASP A 300 47.35 10.98 -3.46
N TRP A 301 46.82 10.39 -4.55
CA TRP A 301 45.49 9.75 -4.57
C TRP A 301 45.59 8.27 -4.19
N GLY A 302 44.58 7.76 -3.48
CA GLY A 302 44.47 6.33 -3.21
C GLY A 302 43.97 5.56 -4.44
N THR A 303 44.12 4.24 -4.44
CA THR A 303 43.51 3.35 -5.45
C THR A 303 42.36 2.57 -4.82
N VAL A 304 41.27 2.37 -5.58
CA VAL A 304 40.08 1.63 -5.15
C VAL A 304 39.49 0.82 -6.30
N ARG A 305 38.93 -0.36 -6.01
CA ARG A 305 38.22 -1.18 -7.00
C ARG A 305 36.71 -0.95 -6.92
N LEU A 306 36.14 -0.25 -7.89
CA LEU A 306 34.70 0.00 -8.00
C LEU A 306 33.99 -1.11 -8.82
N PRO A 307 32.68 -1.36 -8.60
CA PRO A 307 31.77 -0.70 -7.66
C PRO A 307 31.91 -1.17 -6.20
N ARG A 308 31.73 -0.27 -5.23
CA ARG A 308 31.68 -0.55 -3.76
C ARG A 308 31.15 0.64 -2.94
N LEU A 309 30.90 0.40 -1.64
CA LEU A 309 30.54 1.43 -0.65
C LEU A 309 31.78 2.10 -0.03
N TRP A 310 31.60 3.29 0.56
CA TRP A 310 32.66 4.06 1.21
C TRP A 310 33.27 3.36 2.42
N ARG A 311 32.44 2.78 3.31
CA ARG A 311 32.91 2.02 4.49
C ARG A 311 33.84 0.84 4.17
N ASP A 312 33.70 0.27 2.97
CA ASP A 312 34.55 -0.84 2.50
C ASP A 312 35.84 -0.30 1.83
N THR A 313 35.84 0.97 1.43
CA THR A 313 36.95 1.67 0.74
C THR A 313 38.06 2.05 1.70
N ASP A 314 37.72 2.76 2.77
CA ASP A 314 38.65 3.22 3.81
C ASP A 314 37.88 3.44 5.12
N SER A 315 38.48 3.10 6.26
CA SER A 315 37.81 3.18 7.56
C SER A 315 37.49 4.61 8.00
N SER A 316 38.21 5.63 7.49
CA SER A 316 37.91 7.04 7.73
C SER A 316 36.64 7.52 7.01
N LEU A 317 36.12 6.75 6.05
CA LEU A 317 34.88 7.04 5.31
C LEU A 317 33.65 6.28 5.85
N ALA A 318 33.82 5.43 6.88
CA ALA A 318 32.75 4.51 7.31
C ALA A 318 31.55 5.19 7.99
N ASN A 319 31.69 6.45 8.41
CA ASN A 319 30.64 7.33 8.93
C ASN A 319 30.93 8.78 8.49
N PHE A 320 31.17 9.01 7.19
CA PHE A 320 31.58 10.30 6.65
C PHE A 320 30.52 10.86 5.70
N ASP A 321 29.91 11.97 6.11
CA ASP A 321 28.94 12.72 5.32
C ASP A 321 29.69 13.86 4.60
N GLY A 322 29.77 13.81 3.27
CA GLY A 322 30.63 14.73 2.52
C GLY A 322 30.85 14.30 1.07
N SER A 323 32.05 14.52 0.55
CA SER A 323 32.41 14.16 -0.83
C SER A 323 33.60 13.22 -0.95
N VAL A 324 33.55 12.33 -1.95
CA VAL A 324 34.68 11.53 -2.41
C VAL A 324 34.81 11.68 -3.92
N TRP A 325 36.00 12.07 -4.36
CA TRP A 325 36.36 12.19 -5.75
C TRP A 325 36.93 10.88 -6.28
N TYR A 326 36.58 10.53 -7.51
CA TYR A 326 37.05 9.35 -8.24
C TYR A 326 37.54 9.74 -9.63
N ARG A 327 38.63 9.12 -10.09
CA ARG A 327 39.25 9.33 -11.41
C ARG A 327 39.53 8.01 -12.12
N ARG A 328 39.18 7.93 -13.41
CA ARG A 328 39.45 6.78 -14.28
C ARG A 328 39.95 7.26 -15.64
N ALA A 329 41.18 6.86 -15.96
CA ALA A 329 41.69 6.95 -17.33
C ALA A 329 41.02 5.87 -18.21
N ILE A 330 40.74 6.24 -19.45
CA ILE A 330 40.34 5.35 -20.54
C ILE A 330 41.06 5.77 -21.83
N GLU A 331 41.26 4.81 -22.72
CA GLU A 331 41.65 5.07 -24.10
C GLU A 331 40.39 5.10 -24.97
N VAL A 332 40.17 6.20 -25.71
CA VAL A 332 39.02 6.38 -26.60
C VAL A 332 39.40 5.94 -28.01
N PRO A 333 38.69 4.94 -28.61
CA PRO A 333 38.95 4.49 -29.97
C PRO A 333 38.81 5.59 -31.03
N GLU A 334 39.55 5.46 -32.14
CA GLU A 334 39.48 6.42 -33.26
C GLU A 334 38.07 6.55 -33.86
N ASP A 335 37.32 5.44 -33.95
CA ASP A 335 35.95 5.45 -34.46
C ASP A 335 34.93 6.07 -33.49
N TRP A 336 35.35 6.48 -32.29
CA TRP A 336 34.50 7.14 -31.28
C TRP A 336 34.66 8.68 -31.28
N ALA A 337 35.66 9.21 -32.00
CA ALA A 337 35.87 10.64 -32.13
C ALA A 337 34.61 11.37 -32.65
N ASP A 338 34.31 12.54 -32.08
CA ASP A 338 33.13 13.37 -32.40
C ASP A 338 31.76 12.62 -32.33
N ARG A 339 31.69 11.47 -31.64
CA ARG A 339 30.43 10.75 -31.36
C ARG A 339 29.95 11.03 -29.95
N ASN A 340 28.62 11.05 -29.79
CA ASN A 340 28.02 11.18 -28.47
C ASN A 340 28.13 9.84 -27.74
N LEU A 341 28.72 9.81 -26.55
CA LEU A 341 28.84 8.59 -25.73
C LEU A 341 27.77 8.58 -24.64
N LEU A 342 27.33 7.38 -24.25
CA LEU A 342 26.60 7.12 -23.02
C LEU A 342 27.62 6.65 -21.98
N LEU A 343 27.73 7.40 -20.88
CA LEU A 343 28.44 7.02 -19.68
C LEU A 343 27.43 6.46 -18.67
N GLU A 344 27.58 5.18 -18.32
CA GLU A 344 26.85 4.51 -17.25
C GLU A 344 27.81 4.27 -16.07
N LEU A 345 27.44 4.72 -14.87
CA LEU A 345 28.27 4.60 -13.65
C LEU A 345 27.69 3.62 -12.61
N GLY A 346 26.56 2.97 -12.91
CA GLY A 346 25.78 2.26 -11.90
C GLY A 346 25.08 3.20 -10.90
N PRO A 347 24.46 2.66 -9.84
CA PRO A 347 23.91 3.45 -8.73
C PRO A 347 24.98 4.27 -8.00
N ILE A 348 24.60 5.47 -7.54
CA ILE A 348 25.44 6.34 -6.70
C ILE A 348 24.62 6.85 -5.50
N ASP A 349 25.26 6.88 -4.33
CA ASP A 349 24.71 7.25 -3.02
C ASP A 349 25.41 8.53 -2.53
N ASP A 350 24.77 9.70 -2.34
CA ASP A 350 23.39 10.11 -2.68
C ASP A 350 23.31 10.79 -4.07
N SER A 351 24.34 11.58 -4.38
CA SER A 351 24.38 12.65 -5.40
C SER A 351 25.74 12.65 -6.12
N ASP A 352 25.83 13.28 -7.28
CA ASP A 352 27.08 13.29 -8.07
C ASP A 352 27.26 14.55 -8.94
N ILE A 353 28.52 14.82 -9.29
CA ILE A 353 28.92 15.72 -10.37
C ILE A 353 29.96 14.99 -11.23
N VAL A 354 29.82 15.06 -12.56
CA VAL A 354 30.67 14.32 -13.50
C VAL A 354 31.33 15.24 -14.52
N TRP A 355 32.64 15.05 -14.71
CA TRP A 355 33.46 15.70 -15.72
C TRP A 355 34.09 14.67 -16.66
N PHE A 356 34.25 15.06 -17.92
CA PHE A 356 35.01 14.33 -18.94
C PHE A 356 36.06 15.29 -19.51
N ASN A 357 37.35 14.94 -19.41
CA ASN A 357 38.47 15.80 -19.83
C ASN A 357 38.39 17.24 -19.27
N GLY A 358 38.04 17.38 -17.99
CA GLY A 358 37.86 18.68 -17.32
C GLY A 358 36.55 19.41 -17.60
N VAL A 359 35.74 18.98 -18.58
CA VAL A 359 34.45 19.59 -18.91
C VAL A 359 33.34 18.94 -18.08
N ARG A 360 32.57 19.73 -17.31
CA ARG A 360 31.41 19.23 -16.55
C ARG A 360 30.32 18.81 -17.55
N ILE A 361 30.01 17.52 -17.59
CA ILE A 361 29.00 16.94 -18.50
C ILE A 361 27.65 16.73 -17.82
N ALA A 362 27.63 16.49 -16.50
CA ALA A 362 26.42 16.14 -15.77
C ALA A 362 26.55 16.37 -14.26
N SER A 363 25.42 16.19 -13.58
CA SER A 363 25.30 16.02 -12.13
C SER A 363 23.92 15.49 -11.80
N SER A 364 23.77 14.73 -10.72
CA SER A 364 22.47 14.43 -10.11
C SER A 364 22.46 14.71 -8.60
N VAL A 365 21.26 14.81 -8.04
CA VAL A 365 21.03 15.09 -6.63
C VAL A 365 19.85 14.24 -6.15
N GLU A 366 19.96 13.61 -4.98
CA GLU A 366 18.92 12.76 -4.36
C GLU A 366 18.40 11.64 -5.29
N ALA A 367 19.31 10.99 -6.04
CA ALA A 367 18.95 10.06 -7.12
C ALA A 367 19.22 8.57 -6.80
N TRP A 368 19.60 8.25 -5.55
CA TRP A 368 19.69 6.88 -5.04
C TRP A 368 18.29 6.19 -5.04
N PRO A 369 18.17 4.88 -5.37
CA PRO A 369 19.19 3.93 -5.83
C PRO A 369 19.28 3.81 -7.38
N GLY A 370 18.86 4.84 -8.13
CA GLY A 370 18.80 4.78 -9.58
C GLY A 370 20.20 4.75 -10.25
N PRO A 371 20.41 3.90 -11.28
CA PRO A 371 21.68 3.85 -11.99
C PRO A 371 21.89 5.12 -12.84
N ARG A 372 23.08 5.74 -12.70
CA ARG A 372 23.43 6.99 -13.36
C ARG A 372 23.78 6.79 -14.83
N ARG A 373 23.25 7.67 -15.68
CA ARG A 373 23.33 7.62 -17.15
C ARG A 373 23.49 9.02 -17.72
N TYR A 374 24.66 9.32 -18.29
CA TYR A 374 24.99 10.65 -18.78
C TYR A 374 25.47 10.63 -20.23
N ARG A 375 25.14 11.69 -20.98
CA ARG A 375 25.62 11.89 -22.34
C ARG A 375 26.94 12.66 -22.31
N VAL A 376 28.00 12.08 -22.84
CA VAL A 376 29.20 12.81 -23.22
C VAL A 376 28.94 13.46 -24.58
N PRO A 377 28.98 14.80 -24.72
CA PRO A 377 28.73 15.46 -25.99
C PRO A 377 29.84 15.19 -27.01
N ALA A 378 29.47 14.98 -28.28
CA ALA A 378 30.38 14.76 -29.40
C ALA A 378 31.65 15.63 -29.37
N GLY A 379 31.52 16.96 -29.36
CA GLY A 379 32.64 17.90 -29.48
C GLY A 379 33.62 17.99 -28.31
N ILE A 380 33.55 17.08 -27.33
CA ILE A 380 34.62 16.89 -26.31
C ILE A 380 35.22 15.48 -26.35
N VAL A 381 34.76 14.60 -27.25
CA VAL A 381 35.22 13.22 -27.41
C VAL A 381 36.31 13.17 -28.48
N LYS A 382 37.55 13.03 -28.02
CA LYS A 382 38.75 12.91 -28.85
C LYS A 382 39.32 11.48 -28.72
N PRO A 383 40.03 10.97 -29.73
CA PRO A 383 40.71 9.68 -29.64
C PRO A 383 41.93 9.74 -28.71
N GLY A 384 42.33 8.58 -28.18
CA GLY A 384 43.44 8.46 -27.22
C GLY A 384 43.00 8.71 -25.77
N ASP A 385 43.92 9.19 -24.93
CA ASP A 385 43.70 9.31 -23.48
C ASP A 385 42.56 10.28 -23.11
N ALA A 386 41.61 9.77 -22.32
CA ALA A 386 40.57 10.57 -21.68
C ALA A 386 40.42 10.24 -20.19
N MET A 387 40.00 11.23 -19.41
CA MET A 387 39.81 11.17 -17.97
C MET A 387 38.33 11.39 -17.61
N ILE A 388 37.73 10.37 -17.00
CA ILE A 388 36.43 10.49 -16.32
C ILE A 388 36.71 10.87 -14.86
N THR A 389 36.16 11.99 -14.39
CA THR A 389 36.20 12.40 -12.98
C THR A 389 34.78 12.48 -12.43
N VAL A 390 34.55 11.90 -11.26
CA VAL A 390 33.27 11.89 -10.54
C VAL A 390 33.48 12.41 -9.13
N MET A 391 32.76 13.45 -8.72
CA MET A 391 32.60 13.83 -7.32
C MET A 391 31.30 13.20 -6.83
N VAL A 392 31.38 12.17 -6.00
CA VAL A 392 30.22 11.61 -5.29
C VAL A 392 30.00 12.42 -4.01
N ILE A 393 28.75 12.72 -3.70
CA ILE A 393 28.35 13.48 -2.51
C ILE A 393 27.30 12.66 -1.76
N ASP A 394 27.61 12.27 -0.54
CA ASP A 394 26.72 11.59 0.41
C ASP A 394 26.28 12.61 1.48
N ALA A 395 25.03 12.51 1.92
CA ALA A 395 24.42 13.45 2.86
C ALA A 395 23.84 12.75 4.10
N GLY A 396 24.49 11.67 4.53
CA GLY A 396 24.11 10.81 5.66
C GLY A 396 23.71 9.41 5.19
N GLY A 397 24.68 8.49 5.10
CA GLY A 397 24.44 7.19 4.47
C GLY A 397 25.59 6.18 4.56
N ALA A 398 25.73 5.39 3.49
CA ALA A 398 26.79 4.39 3.34
C ALA A 398 27.81 4.76 2.24
N GLY A 399 27.44 5.70 1.37
CA GLY A 399 28.29 6.41 0.42
C GLY A 399 28.82 5.60 -0.75
N GLY A 400 28.95 6.28 -1.90
CA GLY A 400 29.79 5.83 -3.01
C GLY A 400 29.04 5.27 -4.19
N ILE A 401 29.64 4.27 -4.85
CA ILE A 401 29.18 3.74 -6.15
C ILE A 401 28.99 2.21 -6.03
N PRO A 402 27.93 1.74 -5.33
CA PRO A 402 27.64 0.32 -5.18
C PRO A 402 26.79 -0.25 -6.32
N GLY A 403 26.78 -1.57 -6.47
CA GLY A 403 25.86 -2.28 -7.36
C GLY A 403 26.55 -3.18 -8.40
N PRO A 404 25.82 -3.65 -9.42
CA PRO A 404 26.36 -4.59 -10.42
C PRO A 404 27.42 -3.96 -11.33
N ALA A 405 28.60 -4.60 -11.40
CA ALA A 405 29.76 -4.13 -12.18
C ALA A 405 29.48 -3.94 -13.69
N ASN A 406 28.51 -4.67 -14.26
CA ASN A 406 28.10 -4.54 -15.66
C ASN A 406 27.29 -3.26 -15.96
N LEU A 407 26.93 -2.47 -14.96
CA LEU A 407 26.32 -1.14 -15.12
C LEU A 407 27.36 0.00 -15.15
N MET A 408 28.64 -0.29 -14.92
CA MET A 408 29.74 0.67 -15.07
C MET A 408 30.40 0.49 -16.44
N LYS A 409 30.11 1.35 -17.41
CA LYS A 409 30.66 1.32 -18.77
C LYS A 409 30.48 2.64 -19.53
N ILE A 410 31.25 2.85 -20.60
CA ILE A 410 31.06 3.97 -21.53
C ILE A 410 31.13 3.48 -22.99
N GLY A 411 30.26 3.99 -23.86
CA GLY A 411 30.25 3.61 -25.28
C GLY A 411 29.39 4.54 -26.16
N PRO A 412 29.50 4.48 -27.50
CA PRO A 412 28.73 5.35 -28.40
C PRO A 412 27.22 5.15 -28.30
N ILE A 413 26.47 6.24 -28.38
CA ILE A 413 25.00 6.20 -28.48
C ILE A 413 24.62 5.78 -29.90
N ASP A 414 24.44 4.48 -30.08
CA ASP A 414 23.81 3.88 -31.26
C ASP A 414 22.43 3.33 -30.87
N ARG A 415 21.40 3.66 -31.65
CA ARG A 415 20.01 3.22 -31.44
C ARG A 415 19.59 2.06 -32.35
N MET A 416 20.44 1.68 -33.31
CA MET A 416 20.17 0.65 -34.32
C MET A 416 21.06 -0.59 -34.14
N ALA A 417 22.18 -0.46 -33.41
CA ALA A 417 23.07 -1.58 -33.11
C ALA A 417 22.43 -2.63 -32.18
N THR A 418 22.52 -3.90 -32.58
CA THR A 418 22.10 -5.07 -31.76
C THR A 418 23.06 -5.37 -30.61
N THR A 419 24.32 -4.93 -30.71
CA THR A 419 25.32 -4.92 -29.64
C THR A 419 26.04 -3.57 -29.61
N THR A 420 26.02 -2.88 -28.48
CA THR A 420 26.72 -1.59 -28.32
C THR A 420 28.17 -1.82 -27.94
N ALA A 421 29.12 -1.27 -28.71
CA ALA A 421 30.53 -1.24 -28.30
C ALA A 421 30.69 -0.40 -27.02
N SER A 422 31.41 -0.92 -26.02
CA SER A 422 31.60 -0.21 -24.74
C SER A 422 32.86 -0.63 -23.99
N ILE A 423 33.54 0.32 -23.37
CA ILE A 423 34.63 0.12 -22.41
C ILE A 423 34.02 -0.14 -21.03
N PRO A 424 34.32 -1.28 -20.37
CA PRO A 424 33.95 -1.49 -18.97
C PRO A 424 34.67 -0.51 -18.04
N LEU A 425 33.94 0.05 -17.07
CA LEU A 425 34.46 1.00 -16.09
C LEU A 425 34.55 0.43 -14.66
N ALA A 426 33.98 -0.76 -14.40
CA ALA A 426 34.26 -1.49 -13.17
C ALA A 426 35.72 -1.99 -13.17
N GLY A 427 36.40 -1.86 -12.03
CA GLY A 427 37.86 -2.03 -11.95
C GLY A 427 38.50 -0.94 -11.08
N GLU A 428 39.77 -0.67 -11.32
CA GLU A 428 40.57 0.26 -10.51
C GLU A 428 40.33 1.72 -10.89
N TRP A 429 40.08 2.55 -9.88
CA TRP A 429 39.95 4.00 -9.96
C TRP A 429 40.93 4.65 -8.98
N GLY A 430 41.46 5.81 -9.32
CA GLY A 430 42.04 6.70 -8.33
C GLY A 430 40.92 7.32 -7.49
N TRP A 431 41.11 7.51 -6.19
CA TRP A 431 40.14 8.18 -5.32
C TRP A 431 40.79 9.12 -4.30
N ARG A 432 40.00 10.08 -3.82
CA ARG A 432 40.42 11.03 -2.78
C ARG A 432 39.23 11.59 -2.00
N ARG A 433 39.33 11.65 -0.67
CA ARG A 433 38.36 12.34 0.19
C ARG A 433 38.37 13.85 -0.11
N GLY A 434 37.19 14.43 -0.30
CA GLY A 434 36.97 15.87 -0.42
C GLY A 434 36.55 16.49 0.92
N GLY A 435 35.56 17.39 0.88
CA GLY A 435 35.06 18.11 2.06
C GLY A 435 33.89 17.42 2.77
N GLU A 436 33.66 17.83 4.02
CA GLU A 436 32.44 17.50 4.79
C GLU A 436 31.19 18.15 4.16
N HIS A 437 30.00 17.56 4.39
CA HIS A 437 28.74 17.99 3.77
C HIS A 437 28.27 19.39 4.20
N VAL A 438 27.77 20.20 3.25
CA VAL A 438 27.46 21.63 3.45
C VAL A 438 25.95 21.95 3.40
N GLY A 439 25.28 21.74 4.53
CA GLY A 439 23.95 22.26 4.83
C GLY A 439 22.80 21.39 4.32
N ALA A 440 21.60 21.95 4.19
CA ALA A 440 20.41 21.14 3.90
C ALA A 440 20.42 20.53 2.47
N ARG A 441 20.02 19.25 2.39
CA ARG A 441 19.58 18.55 1.17
C ARG A 441 18.38 19.28 0.54
N PRO A 442 18.22 19.34 -0.79
CA PRO A 442 17.03 19.91 -1.40
C PRO A 442 15.80 19.03 -1.14
N ARG A 443 14.60 19.61 -1.22
CA ARG A 443 13.36 18.81 -1.17
C ARG A 443 13.25 17.97 -2.45
N PRO A 444 12.60 16.78 -2.40
CA PRO A 444 12.31 15.98 -3.58
C PRO A 444 11.67 16.77 -4.72
N ALA A 445 11.90 16.34 -5.96
CA ALA A 445 11.38 17.01 -7.14
C ALA A 445 9.85 17.14 -7.09
N PRO A 446 9.29 18.34 -7.38
CA PRO A 446 7.85 18.54 -7.35
C PRO A 446 7.19 17.74 -8.46
N VAL A 447 6.42 16.72 -8.07
CA VAL A 447 5.41 16.14 -8.95
C VAL A 447 4.36 17.20 -9.28
N SER A 448 3.68 17.04 -10.42
CA SER A 448 2.58 17.91 -10.80
C SER A 448 1.46 17.89 -9.76
N GLU A 449 0.80 19.02 -9.53
CA GLU A 449 -0.28 19.09 -8.54
C GLU A 449 -1.37 18.06 -8.78
N ARG A 450 -1.42 17.05 -7.90
CA ARG A 450 -2.52 16.11 -7.81
C ARG A 450 -3.66 16.77 -7.07
N LYS A 451 -4.89 16.51 -7.53
CA LYS A 451 -6.12 16.91 -6.86
C LYS A 451 -6.14 16.35 -5.43
N PRO A 452 -6.38 17.15 -4.38
CA PRO A 452 -6.50 16.64 -3.00
C PRO A 452 -7.61 15.58 -2.89
N GLY A 453 -7.33 14.50 -2.15
CA GLY A 453 -8.20 13.31 -2.07
C GLY A 453 -7.96 12.28 -3.20
N THR A 454 -6.77 12.28 -3.83
CA THR A 454 -6.40 11.32 -4.89
C THR A 454 -5.08 10.59 -4.64
N ASN A 455 -4.50 10.74 -3.44
CA ASN A 455 -3.40 9.91 -2.97
C ASN A 455 -3.97 8.74 -2.13
N PRO A 456 -3.47 7.49 -2.23
CA PRO A 456 -3.85 6.40 -1.31
C PRO A 456 -3.53 6.66 0.17
N THR A 457 -2.82 7.74 0.52
CA THR A 457 -2.65 8.23 1.90
C THR A 457 -3.65 9.32 2.31
N ASP A 458 -4.48 9.83 1.39
CA ASP A 458 -5.46 10.87 1.69
C ASP A 458 -6.65 10.28 2.46
N TYR A 459 -7.09 10.98 3.50
CA TYR A 459 -8.22 10.59 4.34
C TYR A 459 -9.50 10.36 3.50
N ALA A 460 -10.23 9.29 3.82
CA ALA A 460 -11.37 8.76 3.06
C ALA A 460 -11.14 8.37 1.59
N ALA A 461 -9.95 8.55 1.01
CA ALA A 461 -9.76 8.37 -0.44
C ALA A 461 -9.95 6.92 -0.92
N LEU A 462 -9.79 5.93 -0.05
CA LEU A 462 -9.98 4.50 -0.34
C LEU A 462 -11.37 3.99 0.09
N HIS A 463 -11.98 4.58 1.13
CA HIS A 463 -13.40 4.36 1.39
C HIS A 463 -14.24 4.83 0.18
N ASN A 464 -14.04 6.08 -0.23
CA ASN A 464 -14.68 6.69 -1.39
C ASN A 464 -14.36 5.94 -2.71
N GLY A 465 -13.11 5.49 -2.86
CA GLY A 465 -12.58 4.93 -4.10
C GLY A 465 -12.81 3.43 -4.29
N MET A 466 -12.81 2.65 -3.20
CA MET A 466 -12.80 1.17 -3.23
C MET A 466 -13.85 0.50 -2.33
N ILE A 467 -14.36 1.14 -1.27
CA ILE A 467 -15.45 0.56 -0.44
C ILE A 467 -16.82 0.97 -0.98
N SER A 468 -17.03 2.27 -1.22
CA SER A 468 -18.30 2.84 -1.69
C SER A 468 -18.91 2.14 -2.94
N PRO A 469 -18.13 1.71 -3.95
CA PRO A 469 -18.65 0.96 -5.10
C PRO A 469 -19.29 -0.40 -4.77
N PHE A 470 -18.95 -0.99 -3.62
CA PHE A 470 -19.49 -2.28 -3.15
C PHE A 470 -20.54 -2.09 -2.06
N THR A 471 -20.96 -0.86 -1.75
CA THR A 471 -21.99 -0.58 -0.74
C THR A 471 -23.30 -0.15 -1.39
N PRO A 472 -24.46 -0.67 -0.95
CA PRO A 472 -24.68 -1.55 0.21
C PRO A 472 -24.81 -3.04 -0.18
N PHE A 473 -23.80 -3.65 -0.83
CA PHE A 473 -23.88 -5.08 -1.18
C PHE A 473 -24.01 -5.94 0.09
N ALA A 474 -24.99 -6.84 0.12
CA ALA A 474 -25.19 -7.70 1.27
C ALA A 474 -23.98 -8.62 1.48
N VAL A 475 -23.41 -8.58 2.69
CA VAL A 475 -22.26 -9.39 3.10
C VAL A 475 -22.50 -9.98 4.49
N ARG A 476 -21.99 -11.20 4.73
CA ARG A 476 -22.02 -11.82 6.05
C ARG A 476 -21.17 -11.00 7.01
N GLY A 477 -19.91 -10.73 6.65
CA GLY A 477 -18.92 -10.07 7.50
C GLY A 477 -17.70 -9.55 6.74
N ALA A 478 -16.72 -9.04 7.47
CA ALA A 478 -15.44 -8.59 6.94
C ALA A 478 -14.26 -9.23 7.69
N ILE A 479 -13.13 -9.37 7.00
CA ILE A 479 -11.84 -9.75 7.58
C ILE A 479 -10.80 -8.68 7.20
N TRP A 480 -9.93 -8.32 8.14
CA TRP A 480 -9.07 -7.14 8.04
C TRP A 480 -7.62 -7.45 8.44
N TYR A 481 -6.65 -7.23 7.54
CA TYR A 481 -5.22 -7.36 7.82
C TYR A 481 -4.50 -6.06 7.45
N GLN A 482 -4.36 -5.18 8.44
CA GLN A 482 -3.62 -3.93 8.34
C GLN A 482 -3.15 -3.47 9.73
N GLY A 483 -2.07 -2.69 9.74
CA GLY A 483 -1.58 -1.95 10.90
C GLY A 483 -0.12 -1.49 10.74
N GLU A 484 0.63 -2.13 9.85
CA GLU A 484 2.06 -1.94 9.63
C GLU A 484 2.37 -0.48 9.23
N SER A 485 1.54 0.11 8.36
CA SER A 485 1.69 1.52 7.92
C SER A 485 1.31 2.55 8.99
N ASN A 486 0.76 2.08 10.13
CA ASN A 486 0.39 2.89 11.30
C ASN A 486 1.23 2.53 12.55
N ALA A 487 2.23 1.64 12.44
CA ALA A 487 2.96 1.08 13.58
C ALA A 487 3.62 2.11 14.51
N GLY A 488 4.08 3.24 13.99
CA GLY A 488 4.66 4.34 14.78
C GLY A 488 3.64 5.29 15.43
N GLU A 489 2.34 5.02 15.29
CA GLU A 489 1.24 5.82 15.87
C GLU A 489 0.16 4.93 16.52
N PRO A 490 0.53 4.04 17.48
CA PRO A 490 -0.39 3.03 18.02
C PRO A 490 -1.62 3.64 18.71
N ASP A 491 -1.48 4.78 19.39
CA ASP A 491 -2.61 5.45 20.07
C ASP A 491 -3.65 5.97 19.07
N ARG A 492 -3.20 6.50 17.92
CA ARG A 492 -4.09 6.93 16.83
C ARG A 492 -4.76 5.71 16.22
N TYR A 493 -4.03 4.61 16.06
CA TYR A 493 -4.59 3.36 15.55
C TYR A 493 -5.66 2.76 16.47
N ARG A 494 -5.46 2.80 17.80
CA ARG A 494 -6.47 2.38 18.80
C ARG A 494 -7.78 3.16 18.68
N ALA A 495 -7.72 4.45 18.33
CA ALA A 495 -8.91 5.27 18.09
C ALA A 495 -9.53 5.07 16.69
N PHE A 496 -8.72 4.85 15.65
CA PHE A 496 -9.22 4.69 14.29
C PHE A 496 -9.77 3.29 13.97
N LEU A 497 -9.27 2.21 14.59
CA LEU A 497 -9.75 0.86 14.28
C LEU A 497 -11.22 0.63 14.69
N PRO A 498 -11.68 0.99 15.91
CA PRO A 498 -13.11 0.97 16.24
C PRO A 498 -13.94 1.85 15.30
N MET A 499 -13.43 3.02 14.92
CA MET A 499 -14.10 3.95 14.01
C MET A 499 -14.26 3.35 12.61
N LEU A 500 -13.28 2.59 12.09
CA LEU A 500 -13.38 1.88 10.81
C LEU A 500 -14.44 0.77 10.87
N ILE A 501 -14.45 -0.02 11.93
CA ILE A 501 -15.40 -1.14 12.11
C ILE A 501 -16.84 -0.62 12.16
N ASP A 502 -17.07 0.43 12.93
CA ASP A 502 -18.36 1.14 13.07
C ASP A 502 -18.78 1.86 11.76
N ASP A 503 -17.83 2.44 11.03
CA ASP A 503 -18.07 3.04 9.72
C ASP A 503 -18.43 2.01 8.64
N TRP A 504 -17.80 0.83 8.65
CA TRP A 504 -18.11 -0.27 7.73
C TRP A 504 -19.43 -0.95 8.09
N LYS A 505 -19.74 -1.13 9.39
CA LYS A 505 -21.07 -1.53 9.88
C LYS A 505 -22.18 -0.64 9.31
N ARG A 506 -21.99 0.69 9.32
CA ARG A 506 -22.89 1.64 8.64
C ARG A 506 -22.88 1.49 7.12
N SER A 507 -21.71 1.42 6.50
CA SER A 507 -21.56 1.47 5.04
C SER A 507 -22.20 0.27 4.35
N PHE A 508 -22.14 -0.92 4.95
CA PHE A 508 -22.81 -2.13 4.46
C PHE A 508 -24.25 -2.30 4.98
N GLU A 509 -24.82 -1.30 5.68
CA GLU A 509 -26.17 -1.35 6.29
C GLU A 509 -26.36 -2.53 7.28
N ARG A 510 -25.31 -2.88 8.02
CA ARG A 510 -25.22 -4.07 8.88
C ARG A 510 -24.67 -3.69 10.26
N GLU A 511 -25.54 -3.27 11.18
CA GLU A 511 -25.15 -2.94 12.58
C GLU A 511 -24.39 -4.09 13.26
N ASN A 512 -24.89 -5.31 13.03
CA ASN A 512 -24.29 -6.58 13.44
C ASN A 512 -23.53 -7.23 12.27
N LEU A 513 -22.52 -6.51 11.77
CA LEU A 513 -21.50 -7.04 10.85
C LEU A 513 -20.35 -7.65 11.69
N PRO A 514 -20.09 -8.97 11.60
CA PRO A 514 -18.91 -9.58 12.19
C PRO A 514 -17.63 -9.10 11.49
N PHE A 515 -16.58 -8.84 12.28
CA PHE A 515 -15.36 -8.21 11.80
C PHE A 515 -14.12 -8.91 12.37
N GLY A 516 -13.42 -9.70 11.56
CA GLY A 516 -12.24 -10.45 12.00
C GLY A 516 -10.94 -9.66 11.81
N ILE A 517 -10.25 -9.31 12.89
CA ILE A 517 -8.95 -8.62 12.85
C ILE A 517 -7.82 -9.64 12.81
N VAL A 518 -6.93 -9.56 11.82
CA VAL A 518 -5.62 -10.22 11.88
C VAL A 518 -4.65 -9.32 12.65
N GLN A 519 -4.16 -9.81 13.79
CA GLN A 519 -3.12 -9.13 14.56
C GLN A 519 -1.80 -9.15 13.79
N LEU A 520 -0.97 -8.10 13.91
CA LEU A 520 0.32 -8.04 13.22
C LEU A 520 1.25 -9.19 13.64
N ALA A 521 1.94 -9.78 12.66
CA ALA A 521 2.89 -10.86 12.89
C ALA A 521 4.15 -10.41 13.63
N ALA A 522 5.04 -11.36 13.97
CA ALA A 522 6.41 -11.01 14.35
C ALA A 522 7.16 -10.31 13.21
N PHE A 523 7.94 -9.28 13.55
CA PHE A 523 8.77 -8.55 12.60
C PHE A 523 10.00 -7.94 13.29
N LYS A 524 11.08 -7.68 12.54
CA LYS A 524 12.41 -7.22 13.00
C LYS A 524 13.21 -8.30 13.74
N ALA A 525 14.49 -8.01 14.01
CA ALA A 525 15.37 -8.88 14.79
C ALA A 525 14.89 -9.00 16.25
N ALA A 526 14.96 -10.21 16.81
CA ALA A 526 14.63 -10.47 18.21
C ALA A 526 15.63 -9.80 19.18
N ARG A 527 15.14 -9.41 20.36
CA ARG A 527 15.93 -8.72 21.40
C ARG A 527 15.86 -9.46 22.73
N ASP A 528 16.87 -10.28 23.01
CA ASP A 528 16.90 -11.06 24.26
C ASP A 528 17.14 -10.17 25.50
N ASP A 529 17.76 -9.01 25.31
CA ASP A 529 18.06 -8.02 26.35
C ASP A 529 16.85 -7.16 26.75
N LEU A 530 15.76 -7.18 25.97
CA LEU A 530 14.63 -6.27 26.11
C LEU A 530 13.28 -7.02 26.06
N PRO A 531 12.80 -7.56 27.20
CA PRO A 531 11.59 -8.40 27.25
C PRO A 531 10.28 -7.69 26.88
N ALA A 532 10.28 -6.36 26.90
CA ALA A 532 9.13 -5.53 26.55
C ALA A 532 9.58 -4.37 25.64
N GLU A 533 9.02 -4.30 24.44
CA GLU A 533 9.26 -3.26 23.43
C GLU A 533 8.04 -2.33 23.27
N GLY A 534 8.17 -1.28 22.46
CA GLY A 534 7.13 -0.26 22.23
C GLY A 534 6.23 -0.53 21.03
N ASP A 535 5.90 0.54 20.32
CA ASP A 535 5.22 0.70 19.01
C ASP A 535 4.50 -0.54 18.43
N TRP A 536 5.24 -1.54 17.96
CA TRP A 536 4.66 -2.73 17.32
C TRP A 536 3.84 -3.59 18.30
N ALA A 537 4.30 -3.73 19.54
CA ALA A 537 3.54 -4.40 20.61
C ALA A 537 2.33 -3.55 21.04
N LEU A 538 2.48 -2.22 21.10
CA LEU A 538 1.36 -1.30 21.38
C LEU A 538 0.28 -1.32 20.28
N LEU A 539 0.66 -1.49 19.01
CA LEU A 539 -0.32 -1.64 17.93
C LEU A 539 -0.98 -3.03 17.92
N ARG A 540 -0.26 -4.10 18.29
CA ARG A 540 -0.87 -5.41 18.57
C ARG A 540 -1.89 -5.35 19.71
N ASP A 541 -1.60 -4.57 20.76
CA ASP A 541 -2.54 -4.31 21.85
C ASP A 541 -3.77 -3.53 21.37
N ALA A 542 -3.58 -2.48 20.58
CA ALA A 542 -4.69 -1.74 19.95
C ALA A 542 -5.60 -2.63 19.08
N GLN A 543 -5.03 -3.62 18.37
CA GLN A 543 -5.79 -4.64 17.65
C GLN A 543 -6.54 -5.60 18.60
N ALA A 544 -5.87 -6.08 19.66
CA ALA A 544 -6.46 -7.00 20.63
C ALA A 544 -7.53 -6.36 21.53
N ALA A 545 -7.42 -5.06 21.76
CA ALA A 545 -8.36 -4.20 22.46
C ALA A 545 -9.63 -3.97 21.64
N ALA A 546 -9.51 -3.61 20.36
CA ALA A 546 -10.67 -3.45 19.48
C ALA A 546 -11.49 -4.75 19.36
N ALA A 547 -10.83 -5.92 19.40
CA ALA A 547 -11.49 -7.24 19.45
C ALA A 547 -12.08 -7.63 20.83
N HIS A 548 -11.86 -6.84 21.88
CA HIS A 548 -12.39 -7.09 23.23
C HIS A 548 -13.47 -6.07 23.62
N GLU A 549 -13.26 -4.82 23.23
CA GLU A 549 -14.13 -3.67 23.54
C GLU A 549 -15.38 -3.62 22.62
N LEU A 550 -15.42 -4.38 21.51
CA LEU A 550 -16.46 -4.28 20.48
C LEU A 550 -17.20 -5.62 20.24
N PRO A 551 -18.54 -5.61 20.10
CA PRO A 551 -19.30 -6.83 19.82
C PRO A 551 -19.11 -7.33 18.38
N GLN A 552 -18.99 -8.66 18.26
CA GLN A 552 -18.79 -9.42 17.02
C GLN A 552 -17.46 -9.11 16.29
N VAL A 553 -16.40 -8.80 17.05
CA VAL A 553 -15.07 -8.51 16.50
C VAL A 553 -14.08 -9.58 16.94
N GLY A 554 -13.55 -10.36 16.00
CA GLY A 554 -12.61 -11.45 16.26
C GLY A 554 -11.14 -11.02 16.23
N LEU A 555 -10.26 -11.81 16.85
CA LEU A 555 -8.80 -11.64 16.79
C LEU A 555 -8.10 -12.93 16.35
N VAL A 556 -7.33 -12.85 15.26
CA VAL A 556 -6.37 -13.88 14.84
C VAL A 556 -4.96 -13.44 15.23
N VAL A 557 -4.36 -14.12 16.21
CA VAL A 557 -2.96 -13.91 16.60
C VAL A 557 -2.02 -14.57 15.57
N THR A 558 -0.94 -13.88 15.20
CA THR A 558 0.03 -14.33 14.17
C THR A 558 1.50 -14.13 14.60
N THR A 559 1.76 -13.98 15.90
CA THR A 559 3.10 -13.77 16.47
C THR A 559 4.09 -14.90 16.15
N ASP A 560 3.60 -16.11 15.92
CA ASP A 560 4.33 -17.32 15.53
C ASP A 560 4.53 -17.49 14.02
N ILE A 561 3.83 -16.69 13.20
CA ILE A 561 3.82 -16.78 11.72
C ILE A 561 4.81 -15.78 11.07
N GLY A 562 5.36 -14.83 11.85
CA GLY A 562 6.19 -13.73 11.36
C GLY A 562 7.61 -14.08 10.91
N ASP A 563 8.29 -13.10 10.32
CA ASP A 563 9.68 -13.21 9.83
C ASP A 563 10.51 -12.04 10.38
N ALA A 564 11.78 -12.29 10.74
CA ALA A 564 12.63 -11.27 11.35
C ALA A 564 13.13 -10.18 10.36
N THR A 565 12.92 -10.39 9.06
CA THR A 565 13.52 -9.64 7.95
C THR A 565 12.52 -9.21 6.88
N ASP A 566 11.50 -10.02 6.56
CA ASP A 566 10.36 -9.61 5.71
C ASP A 566 9.14 -9.26 6.58
N ILE A 567 8.49 -8.14 6.28
CA ILE A 567 7.24 -7.71 6.93
C ILE A 567 6.02 -8.46 6.35
N HIS A 568 6.23 -9.31 5.34
CA HIS A 568 5.22 -10.11 4.66
C HIS A 568 5.43 -11.63 4.87
N PRO A 569 5.01 -12.19 6.03
CA PRO A 569 5.17 -13.62 6.30
C PRO A 569 4.41 -14.49 5.30
N ARG A 570 5.02 -15.59 4.86
CA ARG A 570 4.56 -16.37 3.68
C ARG A 570 3.50 -17.42 3.97
N ASN A 571 3.35 -17.85 5.23
CA ASN A 571 2.32 -18.79 5.64
C ASN A 571 0.94 -18.10 5.79
N LYS A 572 0.41 -17.60 4.67
CA LYS A 572 -0.94 -17.01 4.59
C LYS A 572 -2.06 -18.03 4.79
N ARG A 573 -1.78 -19.31 4.51
CA ARG A 573 -2.73 -20.43 4.68
C ARG A 573 -3.17 -20.55 6.14
N GLU A 574 -2.24 -20.53 7.09
CA GLU A 574 -2.56 -20.63 8.51
C GLU A 574 -3.37 -19.41 8.99
N VAL A 575 -3.03 -18.20 8.54
CA VAL A 575 -3.82 -16.98 8.85
C VAL A 575 -5.29 -17.14 8.41
N GLY A 576 -5.52 -17.66 7.20
CA GLY A 576 -6.86 -17.95 6.71
C GLY A 576 -7.59 -19.03 7.51
N ARG A 577 -6.91 -20.12 7.88
CA ARG A 577 -7.44 -21.18 8.75
C ARG A 577 -7.88 -20.62 10.11
N ARG A 578 -7.04 -19.82 10.76
CA ARG A 578 -7.37 -19.20 12.06
C ARG A 578 -8.58 -18.27 11.95
N MET A 579 -8.67 -17.51 10.86
CA MET A 579 -9.83 -16.65 10.59
C MET A 579 -11.12 -17.47 10.37
N SER A 580 -11.03 -18.65 9.75
CA SER A 580 -12.20 -19.54 9.60
C SER A 580 -12.60 -20.22 10.90
N LEU A 581 -11.66 -20.54 11.80
CA LEU A 581 -11.98 -21.09 13.13
C LEU A 581 -12.82 -20.10 13.95
N TRP A 582 -12.41 -18.83 13.99
CA TRP A 582 -13.19 -17.74 14.59
C TRP A 582 -14.58 -17.63 13.96
N ALA A 583 -14.67 -17.47 12.63
CA ALA A 583 -15.96 -17.26 11.98
C ALA A 583 -16.92 -18.45 12.15
N LEU A 584 -16.41 -19.69 12.13
CA LEU A 584 -17.22 -20.90 12.37
C LEU A 584 -17.80 -20.91 13.79
N ALA A 585 -17.04 -20.50 14.80
CA ALA A 585 -17.54 -20.38 16.17
C ALA A 585 -18.53 -19.21 16.32
N ASP A 586 -18.07 -17.97 16.18
CA ASP A 586 -18.82 -16.75 16.51
C ASP A 586 -20.02 -16.50 15.58
N VAL A 587 -19.85 -16.76 14.28
CA VAL A 587 -20.80 -16.32 13.24
C VAL A 587 -21.72 -17.45 12.78
N TYR A 588 -21.25 -18.70 12.84
CA TYR A 588 -22.01 -19.88 12.44
C TYR A 588 -22.33 -20.85 13.60
N GLY A 589 -22.00 -20.49 14.84
CA GLY A 589 -22.41 -21.21 16.05
C GLY A 589 -21.83 -22.62 16.18
N ARG A 590 -20.69 -22.92 15.52
CA ARG A 590 -20.05 -24.23 15.59
C ARG A 590 -19.31 -24.37 16.92
N SER A 591 -19.71 -25.33 17.75
CA SER A 591 -18.98 -25.67 18.96
C SER A 591 -17.62 -26.30 18.59
N ILE A 592 -16.56 -25.51 18.68
CA ILE A 592 -15.17 -25.88 18.39
C ILE A 592 -14.32 -25.43 19.60
N ALA A 593 -13.92 -26.37 20.44
CA ALA A 593 -13.10 -26.04 21.61
C ALA A 593 -11.72 -25.49 21.18
N GLY A 594 -11.34 -24.33 21.70
CA GLY A 594 -10.08 -23.67 21.32
C GLY A 594 -10.09 -23.04 19.92
N SER A 595 -11.26 -22.66 19.39
CA SER A 595 -11.37 -21.90 18.13
C SER A 595 -10.76 -20.49 18.19
N GLU A 596 -10.65 -19.93 19.39
CA GLU A 596 -10.07 -18.61 19.65
C GLU A 596 -8.64 -18.70 20.18
N SER A 597 -7.86 -17.63 19.95
CA SER A 597 -6.54 -17.46 20.56
C SER A 597 -6.73 -17.15 22.05
N PRO A 598 -6.24 -17.99 23.00
CA PRO A 598 -6.55 -17.82 24.42
C PRO A 598 -6.10 -16.44 24.94
N ARG A 599 -6.96 -15.76 25.69
CA ARG A 599 -6.69 -14.44 26.28
C ARG A 599 -6.59 -14.54 27.80
N ALA A 600 -5.67 -13.79 28.41
CA ALA A 600 -5.64 -13.63 29.86
C ALA A 600 -6.93 -12.94 30.36
N GLU A 601 -7.72 -13.65 31.17
CA GLU A 601 -8.97 -13.19 31.75
C GLU A 601 -8.77 -12.67 33.18
N LEU A 602 -8.02 -13.42 33.99
CA LEU A 602 -7.75 -13.11 35.40
C LEU A 602 -6.26 -13.20 35.71
N ILE A 603 -5.70 -12.12 36.27
CA ILE A 603 -4.34 -12.09 36.80
C ILE A 603 -4.42 -11.87 38.31
N SER A 604 -3.81 -12.78 39.08
CA SER A 604 -3.88 -12.79 40.54
C SER A 604 -2.51 -13.02 41.17
N ARG A 605 -2.25 -12.41 42.34
CA ARG A 605 -1.01 -12.60 43.11
C ARG A 605 -1.06 -13.93 43.85
N VAL A 606 -0.03 -14.76 43.70
CA VAL A 606 0.11 -16.07 44.38
C VAL A 606 1.53 -16.26 44.91
N ASP A 607 1.73 -17.28 45.74
CA ASP A 607 3.07 -17.76 46.09
C ASP A 607 3.60 -18.72 45.02
N GLY A 608 4.79 -18.42 44.50
CA GLY A 608 5.54 -19.26 43.57
C GLY A 608 6.46 -20.26 44.28
N PRO A 609 7.41 -20.88 43.56
CA PRO A 609 8.46 -21.69 44.15
C PRO A 609 9.23 -20.92 45.25
N ASP A 610 9.63 -21.64 46.29
CA ASP A 610 10.45 -21.16 47.40
C ASP A 610 9.95 -19.87 48.10
N GLY A 611 8.66 -19.55 47.98
CA GLY A 611 8.02 -18.39 48.59
C GLY A 611 8.21 -17.07 47.83
N VAL A 612 8.77 -17.10 46.62
CA VAL A 612 8.86 -15.94 45.73
C VAL A 612 7.45 -15.50 45.31
N LYS A 613 7.14 -14.20 45.32
CA LYS A 613 5.82 -13.72 44.88
C LYS A 613 5.69 -13.83 43.36
N ALA A 614 4.56 -14.38 42.94
CA ALA A 614 4.26 -14.78 41.57
C ALA A 614 2.90 -14.26 41.11
N PHE A 615 2.63 -14.35 39.82
CA PHE A 615 1.30 -14.17 39.26
C PHE A 615 0.73 -15.49 38.75
N ARG A 616 -0.52 -15.80 39.06
CA ARG A 616 -1.33 -16.79 38.34
C ARG A 616 -2.16 -16.04 37.30
N ILE A 617 -2.02 -16.46 36.04
CA ILE A 617 -2.66 -15.88 34.86
C ILE A 617 -3.58 -16.95 34.29
N THR A 618 -4.89 -16.79 34.49
CA THR A 618 -5.93 -17.70 33.97
C THR A 618 -6.42 -17.19 32.61
N VAL A 619 -6.59 -18.08 31.64
CA VAL A 619 -7.18 -17.74 30.33
C VAL A 619 -8.67 -18.07 30.26
N ASP A 620 -9.35 -17.39 29.33
CA ASP A 620 -10.73 -17.59 28.93
C ASP A 620 -11.10 -19.05 28.57
N GLU A 621 -12.40 -19.36 28.56
CA GLU A 621 -12.89 -20.70 28.23
C GLU A 621 -12.92 -20.99 26.72
N SER A 622 -13.11 -19.96 25.89
CA SER A 622 -13.06 -20.09 24.42
C SER A 622 -11.66 -20.45 23.91
N GLY A 623 -10.62 -19.95 24.58
CA GLY A 623 -9.23 -20.28 24.33
C GLY A 623 -8.87 -21.77 24.50
N GLY A 624 -9.66 -22.54 25.25
CA GLY A 624 -9.41 -23.97 25.48
C GLY A 624 -8.27 -24.23 26.47
N ARG A 625 -7.63 -25.42 26.40
CA ARG A 625 -6.51 -25.76 27.29
C ARG A 625 -5.18 -25.30 26.71
N LEU A 626 -4.30 -24.83 27.59
CA LEU A 626 -2.97 -24.34 27.25
C LEU A 626 -1.95 -25.48 27.08
N LYS A 627 -1.04 -25.30 26.13
CA LYS A 627 0.15 -26.11 25.89
C LYS A 627 1.31 -25.24 25.38
N THR A 628 2.46 -25.86 25.17
CA THR A 628 3.60 -25.26 24.48
C THR A 628 3.73 -25.79 23.04
N THR A 629 4.41 -25.04 22.17
CA THR A 629 4.82 -25.49 20.82
C THR A 629 6.00 -26.46 20.82
N SER A 630 6.57 -26.75 22.00
CA SER A 630 7.71 -27.63 22.23
C SER A 630 7.59 -28.32 23.60
N GLU A 631 8.28 -29.46 23.79
CA GLU A 631 8.33 -30.24 25.05
C GLU A 631 8.92 -29.49 26.27
N GLY A 632 9.24 -28.20 26.14
CA GLY A 632 9.77 -27.35 27.21
C GLY A 632 8.68 -26.65 28.05
N PRO A 633 9.06 -25.94 29.13
CA PRO A 633 8.14 -25.13 29.92
C PRO A 633 7.57 -23.95 29.11
N PRO A 634 6.46 -23.33 29.55
CA PRO A 634 5.97 -22.09 28.97
C PRO A 634 7.01 -20.96 29.10
N GLN A 635 7.18 -20.17 28.04
CA GLN A 635 8.19 -19.13 27.87
C GLN A 635 7.60 -17.89 27.19
N GLY A 636 8.33 -16.77 27.23
CA GLY A 636 7.90 -15.49 26.66
C GLY A 636 7.19 -14.56 27.65
N PHE A 637 7.16 -14.94 28.93
CA PHE A 637 6.69 -14.10 30.04
C PHE A 637 7.82 -13.26 30.64
N ALA A 638 7.49 -12.05 31.08
CA ALA A 638 8.38 -11.19 31.83
C ALA A 638 7.63 -10.45 32.94
N VAL A 639 8.31 -10.14 34.04
CA VAL A 639 7.76 -9.39 35.19
C VAL A 639 8.58 -8.15 35.48
N SER A 640 7.93 -7.12 36.03
CA SER A 640 8.56 -5.87 36.46
C SER A 640 8.39 -5.67 37.98
N GLY A 641 9.42 -5.13 38.63
CA GLY A 641 9.30 -4.58 39.98
C GLY A 641 8.84 -3.12 39.96
N PRO A 642 8.76 -2.43 41.12
CA PRO A 642 8.33 -1.02 41.21
C PRO A 642 9.10 0.02 40.38
N SER A 643 10.20 -0.38 39.73
CA SER A 643 10.94 0.44 38.75
C SER A 643 10.35 0.40 37.33
N GLY A 644 9.31 -0.40 37.08
CA GLY A 644 8.68 -0.58 35.76
C GLY A 644 9.53 -1.33 34.73
N ARG A 645 10.76 -1.74 35.08
CA ARG A 645 11.67 -2.45 34.18
C ARG A 645 11.38 -3.94 34.19
N PHE A 646 11.03 -4.49 33.03
CA PHE A 646 10.76 -5.91 32.85
C PHE A 646 12.04 -6.76 32.81
N ARG A 647 11.97 -7.95 33.41
CA ARG A 647 12.94 -9.03 33.36
C ARG A 647 12.24 -10.32 32.94
N TRP A 648 12.94 -11.18 32.20
CA TRP A 648 12.41 -12.50 31.85
C TRP A 648 11.99 -13.27 33.11
N ALA A 649 10.86 -13.95 33.02
CA ALA A 649 10.26 -14.71 34.09
C ALA A 649 10.33 -16.21 33.77
N GLU A 650 10.46 -17.01 34.82
CA GLU A 650 10.15 -18.43 34.78
C GLU A 650 8.62 -18.62 34.81
N ALA A 651 8.14 -19.67 34.17
CA ALA A 651 6.73 -19.99 34.16
C ALA A 651 6.47 -21.50 34.15
N ARG A 652 5.31 -21.91 34.66
CA ARG A 652 4.77 -23.28 34.57
C ARG A 652 3.26 -23.25 34.41
N PHE A 653 2.69 -24.27 33.78
CA PHE A 653 1.25 -24.48 33.82
C PHE A 653 0.78 -24.85 35.24
N ASP A 654 -0.45 -24.49 35.57
CA ASP A 654 -1.17 -25.00 36.73
C ASP A 654 -1.92 -26.30 36.36
N PRO A 655 -2.23 -27.21 37.30
CA PRO A 655 -2.93 -28.45 37.00
C PRO A 655 -4.33 -28.32 36.37
N ASP A 656 -4.95 -27.14 36.38
CA ASP A 656 -6.20 -26.88 35.66
C ASP A 656 -6.04 -26.96 34.12
N GLY A 657 -4.84 -26.67 33.60
CA GLY A 657 -4.57 -26.53 32.16
C GLY A 657 -5.13 -25.26 31.52
N ARG A 658 -5.59 -24.29 32.30
CA ARG A 658 -6.00 -22.93 31.84
C ARG A 658 -5.23 -21.79 32.52
N SER A 659 -4.43 -22.08 33.55
CA SER A 659 -3.59 -21.09 34.22
C SER A 659 -2.10 -21.30 33.97
N VAL A 660 -1.36 -20.18 33.92
CA VAL A 660 0.11 -20.15 33.99
C VAL A 660 0.51 -19.45 35.29
N VAL A 661 1.43 -20.03 36.05
CA VAL A 661 2.10 -19.38 37.19
C VAL A 661 3.43 -18.82 36.72
N VAL A 662 3.71 -17.55 37.00
CA VAL A 662 4.84 -16.77 36.48
C VAL A 662 5.59 -16.08 37.63
N TRP A 663 6.90 -16.27 37.74
CA TRP A 663 7.76 -15.71 38.80
C TRP A 663 9.15 -15.33 38.28
N SER A 664 9.93 -14.60 39.06
CA SER A 664 11.34 -14.33 38.77
C SER A 664 12.13 -14.20 40.07
N PRO A 665 13.21 -15.00 40.29
CA PRO A 665 14.07 -14.84 41.46
C PRO A 665 14.67 -13.44 41.60
N ASP A 666 14.95 -12.76 40.47
CA ASP A 666 15.49 -11.40 40.41
C ASP A 666 14.46 -10.32 40.82
N ILE A 667 13.16 -10.63 40.75
CA ILE A 667 12.06 -9.70 41.03
C ILE A 667 11.13 -10.33 42.10
N PRO A 668 11.55 -10.39 43.38
CA PRO A 668 10.82 -11.11 44.42
C PRO A 668 9.50 -10.46 44.86
N ASN A 669 9.24 -9.23 44.41
CA ASN A 669 7.97 -8.49 44.60
C ASN A 669 7.57 -7.84 43.26
N PRO A 670 6.99 -8.60 42.32
CA PRO A 670 6.59 -8.07 41.03
C PRO A 670 5.31 -7.24 41.14
N VAL A 671 5.18 -6.21 40.30
CA VAL A 671 4.02 -5.30 40.21
C VAL A 671 3.54 -5.10 38.76
N GLY A 672 4.06 -5.89 37.83
CA GLY A 672 3.59 -5.93 36.45
C GLY A 672 4.07 -7.18 35.74
N VAL A 673 3.33 -7.61 34.74
CA VAL A 673 3.59 -8.82 33.95
C VAL A 673 3.21 -8.60 32.49
N CYS A 674 3.99 -9.16 31.57
CA CYS A 674 3.68 -9.19 30.15
C CYS A 674 4.01 -10.54 29.52
N PHE A 675 3.39 -10.80 28.38
CA PHE A 675 3.63 -11.96 27.52
C PHE A 675 3.77 -11.52 26.07
N ALA A 676 4.79 -12.05 25.38
CA ALA A 676 5.03 -11.82 23.95
C ALA A 676 5.13 -10.33 23.52
N TRP A 677 5.48 -9.43 24.44
CA TRP A 677 5.43 -7.98 24.26
C TRP A 677 6.64 -7.41 23.49
N GLN A 678 6.99 -8.01 22.36
CA GLN A 678 8.16 -7.64 21.56
C GLN A 678 7.78 -7.41 20.08
N ASN A 679 8.61 -6.69 19.32
CA ASN A 679 8.51 -6.64 17.86
C ASN A 679 8.50 -8.08 17.29
N ASN A 680 9.46 -8.90 17.74
CA ASN A 680 9.60 -10.31 17.39
C ASN A 680 9.77 -11.20 18.65
N PRO A 681 8.66 -11.71 19.22
CA PRO A 681 8.65 -12.42 20.49
C PRO A 681 9.05 -13.90 20.36
N VAL A 682 10.27 -14.20 19.89
CA VAL A 682 10.74 -15.58 19.62
C VAL A 682 10.73 -16.53 20.82
N ARG A 683 10.64 -16.02 22.05
CA ARG A 683 10.47 -16.82 23.28
C ARG A 683 9.02 -17.26 23.54
N ALA A 684 8.03 -16.67 22.88
CA ALA A 684 6.61 -16.97 23.14
C ALA A 684 6.23 -18.32 22.52
N ASN A 685 6.12 -19.35 23.35
CA ASN A 685 5.80 -20.72 22.93
C ASN A 685 4.41 -21.21 23.38
N VAL A 686 3.63 -20.40 24.09
CA VAL A 686 2.32 -20.80 24.63
C VAL A 686 1.23 -20.70 23.56
N THR A 687 0.53 -21.81 23.37
CA THR A 687 -0.61 -21.96 22.45
C THR A 687 -1.75 -22.73 23.15
N ASN A 688 -2.92 -22.80 22.53
CA ASN A 688 -3.94 -23.79 22.89
C ASN A 688 -3.75 -25.13 22.16
N GLU A 689 -4.64 -26.09 22.45
CA GLU A 689 -4.64 -27.43 21.85
C GLU A 689 -4.69 -27.40 20.30
N LEU A 690 -5.38 -26.44 19.66
CA LEU A 690 -5.42 -26.27 18.19
C LEU A 690 -4.20 -25.56 17.59
N GLY A 691 -3.27 -25.08 18.42
CA GLY A 691 -2.05 -24.36 18.02
C GLY A 691 -2.22 -22.85 17.89
N LEU A 692 -3.28 -22.27 18.44
CA LEU A 692 -3.50 -20.81 18.43
C LEU A 692 -2.68 -20.15 19.56
N PRO A 693 -1.84 -19.15 19.30
CA PRO A 693 -1.01 -18.53 20.33
C PRO A 693 -1.83 -17.80 21.40
N LEU A 694 -1.30 -17.76 22.63
CA LEU A 694 -1.78 -16.86 23.67
C LEU A 694 -1.70 -15.39 23.18
N VAL A 695 -2.79 -14.64 23.37
CA VAL A 695 -2.87 -13.22 22.98
C VAL A 695 -1.78 -12.42 23.74
N PRO A 696 -0.93 -11.64 23.06
CA PRO A 696 0.04 -10.77 23.74
C PRO A 696 -0.65 -9.77 24.67
N PHE A 697 -0.13 -9.60 25.88
CA PHE A 697 -0.67 -8.66 26.87
C PHE A 697 0.45 -8.04 27.72
N ARG A 698 0.15 -6.91 28.33
CA ARG A 698 0.91 -6.29 29.42
C ARG A 698 -0.06 -5.70 30.43
N VAL A 699 0.10 -6.04 31.70
CA VAL A 699 -0.71 -5.54 32.81
C VAL A 699 0.20 -5.14 33.95
N ASP A 700 0.08 -3.90 34.41
CA ASP A 700 0.64 -3.48 35.69
C ASP A 700 -0.37 -3.85 36.79
N VAL A 701 0.06 -4.64 37.78
CA VAL A 701 -0.77 -5.23 38.84
C VAL A 701 -0.42 -4.56 40.16
N PRO A 702 -1.32 -3.74 40.75
CA PRO A 702 -1.05 -3.01 41.98
C PRO A 702 -0.81 -3.92 43.21
#